data_AF-A0A1G1X8S7-F1
#
_entry.id   AF-A0A1G1X8S7-F1
#
_cell.length_a   1.000
_cell.length_b   1.000
_cell.length_c   1.000
_cell.angle_alpha   90.00
_cell.angle_beta   90.00
_cell.angle_gamma   90.00
#
_symmetry.space_group_name_H-M   'P 1'
#
loop_
_entity.id
_entity.type
_entity.pdbx_description
1 polymer ?
#
loop_
_entity_poly.entity_id
_entity_poly.type
_entity_poly.pdbx_seq_one_letter_code
_entity_poly.pdbx_strand_id
1 'polypeptide(L)'
;MLTSKTPILLLRFCAVIALVALPYYLFAPHQFIGGDDSRFFMVMPKPFLQNIAPYSWFHLSGFGRSNPNQFFLPLTAILSLAQTIVPLPTIVSYATFSAAFILGFLSFEKLLRALLPKGESAIPLVASLLYILSPIMIIGQWNNFLNASWLIGLVPALAYFYIQYMRSKKIRYVLWGCLAAIALSVGMASVPWFLGYLLPALFCAPIVIILHRKTIMNVSFWARSAFFALCIILSQSFWIMPLAVDIITPSPNGVWSGISQTIFQDSFAVTINATAIGNIAYPMLNLFHRELVSTFNWPQLSVFTHFYDFTMWVNVLIPIAFILALAKSKKSLAATELPRFLTLTTMYAVALFLFTVNIGILKPLFLSLGAIPGWVMFRNSFDKFAPGYVFYFSISIAFSLLIIKRAYPKYKIPILLAAAIIVAINALPIKQLINHPLWSTEHVQTVTKIPAEYTSFMQDVARTVPATSNILTLPLNNAGYSLVATPGTSRAYVGRSLVEPFANRYDYSGFLSFPYEYEQAIRAAVANEDYQSLYNIFKQFNIDYIITTQNIPEELQKSYLFELPLLEIQQDSSFINALSNEALLESAQGNFTLYRLKGSSENTLITIPEQIVSIPQKEDAASNTISALLPILRPGLAIIPDDQIKNFSHVSQLFMPQKASEITLSPGTYALPLISSSHSLNFEQDTNTLSQTATLDYTLDQQPYSYTASQALFPSITKDNIVQINDIFYTPGDIQNIAALNGDVVNLLQKENNSLIPDTSYLAKEWSQGDCNAHTNDPSVTFTQETEGLILEATDNHNACLYKTIALQEQSPYVFSFSYKSNNKSAKVFMQNGDTILPIPDSISDNQWHRIEIPFIANASATIYLYSGTAADNADTTYTNVELTPYKKVQSIVLHNLIAHTKTISVDTPTSFSFSPEKKTPMQLPPLSQWATGDCRAIDEKHAVFFSHEDDAPITLKAIDGHSACIYAKVDITHNTAYTFVINARSVQNQHIPFYVQFDTDKDNVKQALDTTAQTWQSATVDFQTPKEATQAIIYLYSGKDENADTEVAYQEPSLDSYPLPDMQPYLYKEPEDKTSTPSLASITSEKISPIAYRVHLSHMPKQALMQFKEPFHTGWNIYSQQTYHWYTPLLPHFRNAPHFPINSAASGWVLNAQDICAAAQCEGDDEEYSATILLVFTPQKWFYIGSMMTLLTLIGLSALLVKDKYYAR
;
A
#
# COMPACT_ATOMS: atom_id res chain seq x y z
N MET A 1 -16.30 17.74 -57.36
CA MET A 1 -16.59 16.39 -56.80
C MET A 1 -16.70 16.38 -55.28
N LEU A 2 -15.65 16.71 -54.50
CA LEU A 2 -15.62 16.63 -53.02
C LEU A 2 -16.60 17.53 -52.22
N THR A 3 -17.64 18.10 -52.86
CA THR A 3 -18.59 19.05 -52.25
C THR A 3 -20.05 18.60 -52.30
N SER A 4 -20.42 17.58 -53.09
CA SER A 4 -21.75 16.99 -53.03
C SER A 4 -21.86 16.01 -51.85
N LYS A 5 -23.10 15.70 -51.42
CA LYS A 5 -23.33 14.82 -50.26
C LYS A 5 -22.86 13.37 -50.52
N THR A 6 -22.97 12.90 -51.76
CA THR A 6 -22.74 11.50 -52.14
C THR A 6 -21.27 11.06 -52.02
N PRO A 7 -20.26 11.77 -52.55
CA PRO A 7 -18.86 11.35 -52.43
C PRO A 7 -18.35 11.35 -50.99
N ILE A 8 -18.83 12.26 -50.14
CA ILE A 8 -18.45 12.29 -48.73
C ILE A 8 -19.15 11.18 -47.94
N LEU A 9 -20.37 10.78 -48.33
CA LEU A 9 -21.02 9.57 -47.80
C LEU A 9 -20.23 8.31 -48.20
N LEU A 10 -19.80 8.22 -49.46
CA LEU A 10 -18.94 7.14 -49.95
C LEU A 10 -17.61 7.08 -49.18
N LEU A 11 -16.91 8.21 -49.00
CA LEU A 11 -15.66 8.24 -48.21
C LEU A 11 -15.85 7.80 -46.75
N ARG A 12 -16.97 8.14 -46.11
CA ARG A 12 -17.31 7.61 -44.78
C ARG A 12 -17.52 6.10 -44.80
N PHE A 13 -18.23 5.60 -45.80
CA PHE A 13 -18.49 4.17 -45.98
C PHE A 13 -17.18 3.40 -46.20
N CYS A 14 -16.29 3.90 -47.05
CA CYS A 14 -14.95 3.34 -47.25
C CYS A 14 -14.11 3.37 -45.97
N ALA A 15 -14.15 4.47 -45.19
CA ALA A 15 -13.44 4.55 -43.91
C ALA A 15 -13.96 3.53 -42.88
N VAL A 16 -15.29 3.34 -42.78
CA VAL A 16 -15.88 2.32 -41.90
C VAL A 16 -15.51 0.92 -42.38
N ILE A 17 -15.59 0.62 -43.68
CA ILE A 17 -15.16 -0.68 -44.22
C ILE A 17 -13.68 -0.94 -43.92
N ALA A 18 -12.81 0.05 -44.11
CA ALA A 18 -11.39 -0.09 -43.80
C ALA A 18 -11.19 -0.43 -42.31
N LEU A 19 -11.87 0.25 -41.38
CA LEU A 19 -11.81 -0.06 -39.95
C LEU A 19 -12.41 -1.43 -39.58
N VAL A 20 -13.40 -1.94 -40.33
CA VAL A 20 -13.95 -3.32 -40.16
C VAL A 20 -12.98 -4.38 -40.69
N ALA A 21 -12.31 -4.13 -41.81
CA ALA A 21 -11.36 -5.06 -42.42
C ALA A 21 -9.98 -5.06 -41.75
N LEU A 22 -9.63 -3.97 -41.07
CA LEU A 22 -8.33 -3.73 -40.44
C LEU A 22 -7.82 -4.87 -39.52
N PRO A 23 -8.61 -5.47 -38.61
CA PRO A 23 -8.12 -6.56 -37.76
C PRO A 23 -7.70 -7.79 -38.56
N TYR A 24 -8.35 -8.06 -39.69
CA TYR A 24 -7.95 -9.15 -40.58
C TYR A 24 -6.58 -8.89 -41.21
N TYR A 25 -6.26 -7.64 -41.55
CA TYR A 25 -4.93 -7.26 -42.04
C TYR A 25 -3.84 -7.30 -40.96
N LEU A 26 -4.18 -6.91 -39.73
CA LEU A 26 -3.25 -6.87 -38.59
C LEU A 26 -2.96 -8.25 -38.02
N PHE A 27 -3.99 -9.08 -37.82
CA PHE A 27 -3.94 -10.25 -36.93
C PHE A 27 -4.22 -11.60 -37.59
N ALA A 28 -4.86 -11.68 -38.76
CA ALA A 28 -5.31 -12.97 -39.30
C ALA A 28 -4.14 -13.94 -39.60
N PRO A 29 -4.27 -15.24 -39.29
CA PRO A 29 -5.46 -15.94 -38.76
C PRO A 29 -5.60 -15.95 -37.21
N HIS A 30 -4.80 -15.18 -36.49
CA HIS A 30 -4.67 -15.19 -35.02
C HIS A 30 -5.54 -14.13 -34.33
N GLN A 31 -5.58 -14.14 -32.99
CA GLN A 31 -6.39 -13.25 -32.16
C GLN A 31 -5.51 -12.32 -31.33
N PHE A 32 -6.01 -11.13 -31.00
CA PHE A 32 -5.29 -10.14 -30.21
C PHE A 32 -5.73 -10.20 -28.75
N ILE A 33 -5.07 -11.10 -28.00
CA ILE A 33 -5.37 -11.45 -26.61
C ILE A 33 -4.10 -11.39 -25.75
N GLY A 34 -4.24 -11.31 -24.43
CA GLY A 34 -3.15 -11.10 -23.48
C GLY A 34 -3.07 -9.67 -22.95
N GLY A 35 -1.99 -9.37 -22.22
CA GLY A 35 -1.78 -8.10 -21.51
C GLY A 35 -2.59 -7.98 -20.21
N ASP A 36 -2.51 -6.78 -19.59
CA ASP A 36 -3.09 -6.49 -18.27
C ASP A 36 -4.59 -6.77 -18.15
N ASP A 37 -5.35 -6.44 -19.20
CA ASP A 37 -6.80 -6.66 -19.27
C ASP A 37 -7.19 -8.02 -19.85
N SER A 38 -6.22 -8.84 -20.29
CA SER A 38 -6.34 -10.16 -20.97
C SER A 38 -7.09 -10.21 -22.31
N ARG A 39 -8.10 -9.34 -22.49
CA ARG A 39 -9.02 -9.26 -23.63
C ARG A 39 -9.84 -10.54 -23.89
N PHE A 40 -9.87 -11.49 -22.94
CA PHE A 40 -10.61 -12.76 -23.11
C PHE A 40 -12.10 -12.59 -23.31
N PHE A 41 -12.69 -11.56 -22.71
CA PHE A 41 -14.09 -11.23 -22.88
C PHE A 41 -14.49 -10.95 -24.36
N MET A 42 -13.53 -10.75 -25.27
CA MET A 42 -13.75 -10.57 -26.71
C MET A 42 -13.79 -11.89 -27.49
N VAL A 43 -13.20 -12.96 -26.95
CA VAL A 43 -13.12 -14.30 -27.57
C VAL A 43 -14.07 -15.28 -26.89
N MET A 44 -14.23 -15.16 -25.57
CA MET A 44 -15.06 -16.01 -24.71
C MET A 44 -15.93 -15.17 -23.77
N PRO A 45 -16.79 -14.28 -24.30
CA PRO A 45 -17.70 -13.46 -23.49
C PRO A 45 -18.61 -14.28 -22.57
N LYS A 46 -19.03 -15.49 -22.97
CA LYS A 46 -19.94 -16.31 -22.16
C LYS A 46 -19.30 -16.84 -20.86
N PRO A 47 -18.15 -17.58 -20.87
CA PRO A 47 -17.46 -17.95 -19.63
C PRO A 47 -17.11 -16.75 -18.75
N PHE A 48 -16.65 -15.64 -19.35
CA PHE A 48 -16.33 -14.41 -18.60
C PHE A 48 -17.56 -13.80 -17.91
N LEU A 49 -18.72 -13.80 -18.58
CA LEU A 49 -20.01 -13.36 -18.04
C LEU A 49 -20.55 -14.29 -16.95
N GLN A 50 -20.15 -15.57 -16.93
CA GLN A 50 -20.60 -16.56 -15.94
C GLN A 50 -19.71 -16.58 -14.69
N ASN A 51 -18.39 -16.49 -14.85
CA ASN A 51 -17.44 -16.72 -13.76
C ASN A 51 -16.89 -15.43 -13.13
N ILE A 52 -16.87 -14.30 -13.86
CA ILE A 52 -16.11 -13.10 -13.45
C ILE A 52 -17.00 -11.85 -13.38
N ALA A 53 -17.64 -11.47 -14.49
CA ALA A 53 -18.32 -10.17 -14.60
C ALA A 53 -19.43 -9.89 -13.56
N PRO A 54 -20.20 -10.87 -13.02
CA PRO A 54 -21.24 -10.58 -12.03
C PRO A 54 -20.72 -10.23 -10.63
N TYR A 55 -19.47 -10.56 -10.30
CA TYR A 55 -18.99 -10.68 -8.93
C TYR A 55 -18.06 -9.52 -8.51
N SER A 56 -18.19 -9.09 -7.25
CA SER A 56 -17.27 -8.11 -6.63
C SER A 56 -15.98 -8.73 -6.08
N TRP A 57 -15.86 -10.05 -6.09
CA TRP A 57 -14.72 -10.82 -5.57
C TRP A 57 -14.22 -11.78 -6.65
N PHE A 58 -12.94 -11.75 -6.96
CA PHE A 58 -12.28 -12.56 -8.00
C PHE A 58 -10.75 -12.57 -7.80
N HIS A 59 -10.02 -13.43 -8.52
CA HIS A 59 -8.61 -13.70 -8.25
C HIS A 59 -7.65 -13.45 -9.43
N LEU A 60 -8.01 -13.84 -10.67
CA LEU A 60 -7.26 -13.59 -11.93
C LEU A 60 -5.72 -13.60 -11.81
N SER A 61 -5.16 -14.71 -11.32
CA SER A 61 -3.77 -14.87 -10.86
C SER A 61 -3.43 -14.03 -9.64
N GLY A 62 -3.95 -14.37 -8.47
CA GLY A 62 -3.70 -13.55 -7.29
C GLY A 62 -4.43 -13.92 -6.01
N PHE A 63 -3.88 -13.36 -4.94
CA PHE A 63 -4.59 -13.12 -3.69
C PHE A 63 -5.81 -12.24 -4.00
N GLY A 64 -7.00 -12.81 -3.74
CA GLY A 64 -8.29 -12.20 -4.10
C GLY A 64 -8.44 -10.80 -3.55
N ARG A 65 -8.99 -9.91 -4.36
CA ARG A 65 -9.25 -8.52 -3.98
C ARG A 65 -10.70 -8.18 -4.23
N SER A 66 -11.23 -7.30 -3.38
CA SER A 66 -12.49 -6.66 -3.68
C SER A 66 -12.27 -5.65 -4.80
N ASN A 67 -12.89 -5.87 -5.96
CA ASN A 67 -12.94 -4.91 -7.06
C ASN A 67 -14.15 -5.25 -7.94
N PRO A 68 -15.12 -4.32 -8.13
CA PRO A 68 -16.37 -4.62 -8.80
C PRO A 68 -16.22 -4.77 -10.33
N ASN A 69 -16.11 -6.01 -10.81
CA ASN A 69 -16.08 -6.33 -12.25
C ASN A 69 -17.41 -6.07 -12.99
N GLN A 70 -18.47 -5.62 -12.30
CA GLN A 70 -19.80 -5.49 -12.91
C GLN A 70 -19.85 -4.49 -14.07
N PHE A 71 -18.87 -3.57 -14.18
CA PHE A 71 -18.72 -2.71 -15.37
C PHE A 71 -18.49 -3.48 -16.68
N PHE A 72 -18.11 -4.77 -16.64
CA PHE A 72 -18.03 -5.63 -17.83
C PHE A 72 -19.40 -6.16 -18.28
N LEU A 73 -20.40 -6.25 -17.40
CA LEU A 73 -21.67 -6.94 -17.68
C LEU A 73 -22.36 -6.48 -18.98
N PRO A 74 -22.52 -5.17 -19.27
CA PRO A 74 -23.28 -4.75 -20.44
C PRO A 74 -22.58 -5.11 -21.76
N LEU A 75 -21.27 -4.88 -21.84
CA LEU A 75 -20.49 -5.21 -23.03
C LEU A 75 -20.41 -6.72 -23.24
N THR A 76 -20.09 -7.48 -22.19
CA THR A 76 -19.95 -8.95 -22.29
C THR A 76 -21.26 -9.66 -22.58
N ALA A 77 -22.40 -9.15 -22.10
CA ALA A 77 -23.72 -9.62 -22.51
C ALA A 77 -24.00 -9.37 -24.01
N ILE A 78 -23.65 -8.18 -24.53
CA ILE A 78 -23.77 -7.87 -25.97
C ILE A 78 -22.89 -8.80 -26.80
N LEU A 79 -21.65 -9.06 -26.38
CA LEU A 79 -20.71 -9.93 -27.09
C LEU A 79 -21.13 -11.41 -27.02
N SER A 80 -21.68 -11.87 -25.89
CA SER A 80 -22.22 -13.22 -25.72
C SER A 80 -23.42 -13.46 -26.66
N LEU A 81 -24.31 -12.47 -26.78
CA LEU A 81 -25.41 -12.51 -27.77
C LEU A 81 -24.87 -12.50 -29.20
N ALA A 82 -23.87 -11.66 -29.50
CA ALA A 82 -23.25 -11.59 -30.83
C ALA A 82 -22.59 -12.92 -31.23
N GLN A 83 -21.91 -13.59 -30.29
CA GLN A 83 -21.30 -14.91 -30.50
C GLN A 83 -22.34 -16.04 -30.62
N THR A 84 -23.51 -15.88 -30.02
CA THR A 84 -24.65 -16.80 -30.21
C THR A 84 -25.23 -16.70 -31.62
N ILE A 85 -25.20 -15.50 -32.23
CA ILE A 85 -25.66 -15.27 -33.61
C ILE A 85 -24.57 -15.62 -34.64
N VAL A 86 -23.30 -15.31 -34.33
CA VAL A 86 -22.13 -15.56 -35.19
C VAL A 86 -21.14 -16.45 -34.42
N PRO A 87 -21.22 -17.79 -34.56
CA PRO A 87 -20.44 -18.75 -33.77
C PRO A 87 -18.97 -18.88 -34.21
N LEU A 88 -18.35 -17.75 -34.56
CA LEU A 88 -16.95 -17.66 -35.01
C LEU A 88 -16.21 -16.66 -34.09
N PRO A 89 -15.54 -17.14 -33.02
CA PRO A 89 -14.91 -16.28 -32.01
C PRO A 89 -13.96 -15.22 -32.59
N THR A 90 -13.23 -15.55 -33.65
CA THR A 90 -12.33 -14.61 -34.34
C THR A 90 -13.09 -13.45 -35.00
N ILE A 91 -14.25 -13.69 -35.61
CA ILE A 91 -15.07 -12.62 -36.22
C ILE A 91 -15.61 -11.70 -35.13
N VAL A 92 -16.11 -12.26 -34.02
CA VAL A 92 -16.62 -11.47 -32.89
C VAL A 92 -15.50 -10.65 -32.24
N SER A 93 -14.33 -11.25 -31.99
CA SER A 93 -13.15 -10.57 -31.46
C SER A 93 -12.70 -9.42 -32.36
N TYR A 94 -12.59 -9.65 -33.67
CA TYR A 94 -12.22 -8.61 -34.63
C TYR A 94 -13.26 -7.48 -34.71
N ALA A 95 -14.55 -7.83 -34.76
CA ALA A 95 -15.63 -6.85 -34.74
C ALA A 95 -15.61 -6.01 -33.45
N THR A 96 -15.26 -6.63 -32.31
CA THR A 96 -15.11 -5.97 -31.01
C THR A 96 -13.95 -4.98 -31.01
N PHE A 97 -12.78 -5.38 -31.51
CA PHE A 97 -11.63 -4.49 -31.68
C PHE A 97 -11.97 -3.29 -32.59
N SER A 98 -12.57 -3.55 -33.76
CA SER A 98 -13.01 -2.50 -34.68
C SER A 98 -14.09 -1.58 -34.08
N ALA A 99 -14.96 -2.09 -33.19
CA ALA A 99 -16.08 -1.33 -32.65
C ALA A 99 -15.62 -0.09 -31.87
N ALA A 100 -14.58 -0.17 -31.05
CA ALA A 100 -14.04 0.97 -30.31
C ALA A 100 -13.65 2.13 -31.27
N PHE A 101 -12.97 1.81 -32.36
CA PHE A 101 -12.48 2.78 -33.34
C PHE A 101 -13.56 3.29 -34.30
N ILE A 102 -14.51 2.45 -34.70
CA ILE A 102 -15.68 2.86 -35.50
C ILE A 102 -16.59 3.78 -34.69
N LEU A 103 -16.86 3.45 -33.42
CA LEU A 103 -17.61 4.31 -32.51
C LEU A 103 -16.87 5.63 -32.26
N GLY A 104 -15.54 5.58 -32.10
CA GLY A 104 -14.67 6.75 -32.07
C GLY A 104 -14.85 7.65 -33.29
N PHE A 105 -14.60 7.11 -34.49
CA PHE A 105 -14.72 7.83 -35.75
C PHE A 105 -16.10 8.47 -35.90
N LEU A 106 -17.18 7.68 -35.77
CA LEU A 106 -18.54 8.15 -36.00
C LEU A 106 -19.03 9.15 -34.94
N SER A 107 -18.60 9.00 -33.69
CA SER A 107 -19.03 9.88 -32.59
C SER A 107 -18.25 11.18 -32.58
N PHE A 108 -16.94 11.13 -32.84
CA PHE A 108 -16.11 12.32 -33.01
C PHE A 108 -16.53 13.12 -34.25
N GLU A 109 -16.89 12.47 -35.36
CA GLU A 109 -17.39 13.17 -36.54
C GLU A 109 -18.73 13.87 -36.27
N LYS A 110 -19.63 13.26 -35.48
CA LYS A 110 -20.88 13.88 -35.01
C LYS A 110 -20.60 15.07 -34.07
N LEU A 111 -19.65 14.93 -33.14
CA LEU A 111 -19.21 16.01 -32.25
C LEU A 111 -18.67 17.21 -33.05
N LEU A 112 -17.75 16.97 -33.98
CA LEU A 112 -17.18 18.02 -34.83
C LEU A 112 -18.26 18.73 -35.66
N ARG A 113 -19.22 18.01 -36.24
CA ARG A 113 -20.38 18.63 -36.92
C ARG A 113 -21.31 19.41 -35.99
N ALA A 114 -21.32 19.11 -34.69
CA ALA A 114 -22.05 19.90 -33.72
C ALA A 114 -21.27 21.17 -33.31
N LEU A 115 -19.94 21.12 -33.23
CA LEU A 115 -19.08 22.25 -32.88
C LEU A 115 -18.89 23.23 -34.05
N LEU A 116 -18.68 22.71 -35.25
CA LEU A 116 -18.39 23.46 -36.47
C LEU A 116 -19.67 24.01 -37.16
N PRO A 117 -19.54 25.01 -38.05
CA PRO A 117 -20.67 25.58 -38.79
C PRO A 117 -21.36 24.59 -39.73
N LYS A 118 -22.66 24.77 -39.95
CA LYS A 118 -23.44 23.97 -40.89
C LYS A 118 -22.86 24.09 -42.31
N GLY A 119 -22.79 22.96 -43.02
CA GLY A 119 -22.25 22.87 -44.38
C GLY A 119 -20.83 22.31 -44.44
N GLU A 120 -20.10 22.28 -43.32
CA GLU A 120 -18.78 21.65 -43.26
C GLU A 120 -18.90 20.12 -43.11
N SER A 121 -18.53 19.41 -44.18
CA SER A 121 -18.73 17.96 -44.31
C SER A 121 -17.44 17.17 -44.56
N ALA A 122 -16.39 17.83 -45.07
CA ALA A 122 -15.07 17.24 -45.30
C ALA A 122 -14.10 17.43 -44.11
N ILE A 123 -14.10 18.63 -43.48
CA ILE A 123 -13.27 18.89 -42.28
C ILE A 123 -13.57 17.90 -41.15
N PRO A 124 -14.85 17.64 -40.77
CA PRO A 124 -15.15 16.64 -39.74
C PRO A 124 -14.62 15.24 -40.07
N LEU A 125 -14.67 14.84 -41.36
CA LEU A 125 -14.20 13.53 -41.80
C LEU A 125 -12.69 13.40 -41.63
N VAL A 126 -11.91 14.35 -42.16
CA VAL A 126 -10.44 14.33 -42.08
C VAL A 126 -9.95 14.41 -40.64
N ALA A 127 -10.52 15.29 -39.82
CA ALA A 127 -10.16 15.40 -38.41
C ALA A 127 -10.59 14.19 -37.56
N SER A 128 -11.63 13.45 -37.98
CA SER A 128 -12.00 12.18 -37.33
C SER A 128 -11.07 11.03 -37.73
N LEU A 129 -10.56 11.02 -38.96
CA LEU A 129 -9.48 10.10 -39.34
C LEU A 129 -8.19 10.42 -38.56
N LEU A 130 -7.83 11.71 -38.43
CA LEU A 130 -6.69 12.15 -37.61
C LEU A 130 -6.80 11.71 -36.15
N TYR A 131 -7.98 11.84 -35.54
CA TYR A 131 -8.23 11.43 -34.15
C TYR A 131 -8.01 9.93 -33.95
N ILE A 132 -8.50 9.10 -34.87
CA ILE A 132 -8.47 7.63 -34.71
C ILE A 132 -7.13 7.03 -35.18
N LEU A 133 -6.54 7.57 -36.25
CA LEU A 133 -5.29 7.09 -36.87
C LEU A 133 -4.04 7.91 -36.45
N SER A 134 -4.11 8.65 -35.34
CA SER A 134 -2.92 9.30 -34.78
C SER A 134 -1.90 8.24 -34.32
N PRO A 135 -0.61 8.36 -34.67
CA PRO A 135 0.46 7.52 -34.11
C PRO A 135 0.45 7.44 -32.58
N ILE A 136 0.08 8.52 -31.90
CA ILE A 136 -0.07 8.58 -30.44
C ILE A 136 -1.20 7.66 -29.96
N MET A 137 -2.33 7.62 -30.68
CA MET A 137 -3.42 6.70 -30.38
C MET A 137 -3.07 5.24 -30.70
N ILE A 138 -2.39 5.02 -31.83
CA ILE A 138 -1.97 3.69 -32.25
C ILE A 138 -1.03 3.08 -31.21
N ILE A 139 0.00 3.80 -30.79
CA ILE A 139 0.98 3.32 -29.79
C ILE A 139 0.36 3.27 -28.38
N GLY A 140 -0.31 4.33 -27.93
CA GLY A 140 -0.82 4.39 -26.55
C GLY A 140 -2.03 3.48 -26.29
N GLN A 141 -2.95 3.37 -27.26
CA GLN A 141 -4.27 2.77 -27.02
C GLN A 141 -4.56 1.57 -27.92
N TRP A 142 -4.14 1.55 -29.20
CA TRP A 142 -4.39 0.38 -30.04
C TRP A 142 -3.44 -0.78 -29.75
N ASN A 143 -2.17 -0.48 -29.46
CA ASN A 143 -1.15 -1.49 -29.20
C ASN A 143 -1.40 -2.26 -27.89
N ASN A 144 -1.84 -1.55 -26.86
CA ASN A 144 -2.16 -2.17 -25.57
C ASN A 144 -3.62 -2.70 -25.55
N PHE A 145 -4.53 -2.00 -26.26
CA PHE A 145 -5.97 -2.25 -26.32
C PHE A 145 -6.62 -2.56 -24.97
N LEU A 146 -6.29 -1.70 -23.99
CA LEU A 146 -6.87 -1.71 -22.65
C LEU A 146 -8.35 -1.30 -22.68
N ASN A 147 -9.05 -1.53 -21.58
CA ASN A 147 -10.41 -1.09 -21.29
C ASN A 147 -10.63 0.41 -21.55
N ALA A 148 -9.60 1.23 -21.32
CA ALA A 148 -9.57 2.66 -21.64
C ALA A 148 -9.87 2.98 -23.13
N SER A 149 -9.58 2.05 -24.06
CA SER A 149 -9.80 2.22 -25.50
C SER A 149 -11.28 2.47 -25.85
N TRP A 150 -12.23 2.04 -25.01
CA TRP A 150 -13.65 2.31 -25.21
C TRP A 150 -14.02 3.78 -24.97
N LEU A 151 -13.20 4.54 -24.24
CA LEU A 151 -13.35 6.00 -24.08
C LEU A 151 -13.20 6.75 -25.41
N ILE A 152 -12.43 6.19 -26.36
CA ILE A 152 -12.21 6.76 -27.70
C ILE A 152 -13.56 7.00 -28.40
N GLY A 153 -14.51 6.07 -28.25
CA GLY A 153 -15.89 6.18 -28.71
C GLY A 153 -16.81 6.90 -27.74
N LEU A 154 -16.71 6.60 -26.45
CA LEU A 154 -17.66 7.09 -25.45
C LEU A 154 -17.56 8.59 -25.20
N VAL A 155 -16.37 9.15 -24.99
CA VAL A 155 -16.21 10.57 -24.62
C VAL A 155 -16.73 11.50 -25.73
N PRO A 156 -16.41 11.29 -27.03
CA PRO A 156 -17.01 12.08 -28.09
C PRO A 156 -18.54 11.92 -28.21
N ALA A 157 -19.06 10.72 -27.93
CA ALA A 157 -20.51 10.46 -27.94
C ALA A 157 -21.22 11.23 -26.82
N LEU A 158 -20.72 11.17 -25.58
CA LEU A 158 -21.25 11.91 -24.44
C LEU A 158 -21.18 13.43 -24.67
N ALA A 159 -20.05 13.94 -25.17
CA ALA A 159 -19.91 15.35 -25.51
C ALA A 159 -20.91 15.79 -26.60
N TYR A 160 -21.12 14.97 -27.63
CA TYR A 160 -22.13 15.21 -28.66
C TYR A 160 -23.55 15.23 -28.08
N PHE A 161 -23.92 14.23 -27.26
CA PHE A 161 -25.25 14.15 -26.66
C PHE A 161 -25.51 15.30 -25.69
N TYR A 162 -24.53 15.68 -24.86
CA TYR A 162 -24.58 16.86 -24.01
C TYR A 162 -24.84 18.13 -24.82
N ILE A 163 -24.04 18.42 -25.86
CA ILE A 163 -24.22 19.62 -26.71
C ILE A 163 -25.63 19.65 -27.34
N GLN A 164 -26.12 18.49 -27.80
CA GLN A 164 -27.45 18.39 -28.42
C GLN A 164 -28.58 18.53 -27.41
N TYR A 165 -28.41 18.02 -26.18
CA TYR A 165 -29.33 18.27 -25.06
C TYR A 165 -29.37 19.76 -24.70
N MET A 166 -28.22 20.40 -24.51
CA MET A 166 -28.14 21.82 -24.15
C MET A 166 -28.81 22.74 -25.20
N ARG A 167 -28.69 22.41 -26.49
CA ARG A 167 -29.32 23.15 -27.59
C ARG A 167 -30.81 22.88 -27.76
N SER A 168 -31.24 21.63 -27.66
CA SER A 168 -32.60 21.21 -28.05
C SER A 168 -33.56 21.00 -26.87
N LYS A 169 -33.03 20.88 -25.65
CA LYS A 169 -33.72 20.50 -24.41
C LYS A 169 -34.38 19.11 -24.41
N LYS A 170 -34.22 18.30 -25.47
CA LYS A 170 -34.93 17.01 -25.62
C LYS A 170 -34.31 15.90 -24.78
N ILE A 171 -35.11 15.28 -23.91
CA ILE A 171 -34.65 14.24 -22.96
C ILE A 171 -34.03 13.03 -23.66
N ARG A 172 -34.43 12.74 -24.90
CA ARG A 172 -33.84 11.65 -25.73
C ARG A 172 -32.31 11.65 -25.77
N TYR A 173 -31.66 12.82 -25.73
CA TYR A 173 -30.20 12.89 -25.78
C TYR A 173 -29.55 12.52 -24.44
N VAL A 174 -30.24 12.76 -23.32
CA VAL A 174 -29.82 12.27 -21.99
C VAL A 174 -29.93 10.75 -21.96
N LEU A 175 -31.07 10.21 -22.42
CA LEU A 175 -31.29 8.76 -22.53
C LEU A 175 -30.24 8.06 -23.41
N TRP A 176 -29.96 8.59 -24.62
CA TRP A 176 -28.90 8.03 -25.47
C TRP A 176 -27.49 8.15 -24.86
N GLY A 177 -27.23 9.20 -24.08
CA GLY A 177 -26.00 9.33 -23.30
C GLY A 177 -25.88 8.23 -22.24
N CYS A 178 -26.94 7.99 -21.46
CA CYS A 178 -27.00 6.95 -20.43
C CYS A 178 -26.84 5.54 -21.05
N LEU A 179 -27.54 5.25 -22.16
CA LEU A 179 -27.43 3.96 -22.86
C LEU A 179 -26.02 3.74 -23.43
N ALA A 180 -25.37 4.77 -23.96
CA ALA A 180 -23.99 4.68 -24.42
C ALA A 180 -23.00 4.47 -23.26
N ALA A 181 -23.20 5.17 -22.13
CA ALA A 181 -22.41 5.01 -20.92
C ALA A 181 -22.54 3.60 -20.33
N ILE A 182 -23.76 3.04 -20.26
CA ILE A 182 -23.99 1.66 -19.82
C ILE A 182 -23.32 0.67 -20.77
N ALA A 183 -23.54 0.78 -22.08
CA ALA A 183 -22.97 -0.17 -23.05
C ALA A 183 -21.43 -0.18 -23.06
N LEU A 184 -20.79 0.93 -22.66
CA LEU A 184 -19.35 1.13 -22.63
C LEU A 184 -18.81 1.41 -21.21
N SER A 185 -19.47 0.88 -20.17
CA SER A 185 -19.11 1.09 -18.76
C SER A 185 -17.66 0.66 -18.44
N VAL A 186 -17.15 -0.34 -19.16
CA VAL A 186 -15.74 -0.77 -19.12
C VAL A 186 -14.75 0.37 -19.41
N GLY A 187 -15.09 1.32 -20.28
CA GLY A 187 -14.30 2.53 -20.51
C GLY A 187 -14.40 3.51 -19.34
N MET A 188 -15.59 3.65 -18.73
CA MET A 188 -15.80 4.55 -17.59
C MET A 188 -15.08 4.08 -16.31
N ALA A 189 -14.96 2.77 -16.11
CA ALA A 189 -14.16 2.19 -15.03
C ALA A 189 -12.66 2.49 -15.15
N SER A 190 -12.17 2.86 -16.34
CA SER A 190 -10.78 3.29 -16.60
C SER A 190 -10.55 4.75 -16.16
N VAL A 191 -10.80 5.03 -14.88
CA VAL A 191 -10.85 6.39 -14.29
C VAL A 191 -9.65 7.28 -14.66
N PRO A 192 -8.38 6.84 -14.62
CA PRO A 192 -7.24 7.70 -14.95
C PRO A 192 -7.30 8.24 -16.40
N TRP A 193 -7.61 7.41 -17.39
CA TRP A 193 -7.74 7.83 -18.79
C TRP A 193 -8.99 8.70 -19.01
N PHE A 194 -10.09 8.43 -18.29
CA PHE A 194 -11.28 9.30 -18.32
C PHE A 194 -10.98 10.70 -17.77
N LEU A 195 -10.25 10.79 -16.66
CA LEU A 195 -9.72 12.05 -16.14
C LEU A 195 -8.71 12.68 -17.10
N GLY A 196 -7.97 11.89 -17.89
CA GLY A 196 -7.12 12.36 -18.98
C GLY A 196 -7.86 13.20 -20.03
N TYR A 197 -9.14 12.91 -20.29
CA TYR A 197 -10.02 13.76 -21.10
C TYR A 197 -10.56 14.98 -20.34
N LEU A 198 -10.86 14.86 -19.05
CA LEU A 198 -11.54 15.92 -18.28
C LEU A 198 -10.60 16.99 -17.72
N LEU A 199 -9.43 16.61 -17.20
CA LEU A 199 -8.48 17.52 -16.53
C LEU A 199 -8.04 18.70 -17.42
N PRO A 200 -7.76 18.54 -18.73
CA PRO A 200 -7.46 19.69 -19.59
C PRO A 200 -8.62 20.71 -19.67
N ALA A 201 -9.88 20.26 -19.58
CA ALA A 201 -11.02 21.16 -19.55
C ALA A 201 -11.23 21.80 -18.17
N LEU A 202 -10.96 21.07 -17.08
CA LEU A 202 -11.06 21.57 -15.70
C LEU A 202 -10.03 22.66 -15.41
N PHE A 203 -8.75 22.45 -15.75
CA PHE A 203 -7.72 23.48 -15.60
C PHE A 203 -7.96 24.70 -16.51
N CYS A 204 -8.70 24.54 -17.62
CA CYS A 204 -9.13 25.67 -18.46
C CYS A 204 -10.37 26.41 -17.94
N ALA A 205 -11.01 25.99 -16.85
CA ALA A 205 -12.27 26.55 -16.36
C ALA A 205 -12.24 28.09 -16.17
N PRO A 206 -11.18 28.73 -15.62
CA PRO A 206 -11.15 30.20 -15.48
C PRO A 206 -11.24 30.93 -16.82
N ILE A 207 -10.51 30.45 -17.84
CA ILE A 207 -10.52 31.02 -19.19
C ILE A 207 -11.87 30.79 -19.87
N VAL A 208 -12.47 29.61 -19.68
CA VAL A 208 -13.83 29.29 -20.13
C VAL A 208 -14.87 30.25 -19.51
N ILE A 209 -14.77 30.52 -18.19
CA ILE A 209 -15.66 31.45 -17.47
C ILE A 209 -15.56 32.87 -18.04
N ILE A 210 -14.34 33.36 -18.31
CA ILE A 210 -14.12 34.68 -18.90
C ILE A 210 -14.68 34.75 -20.33
N LEU A 211 -14.30 33.82 -21.20
CA LEU A 211 -14.68 33.81 -22.62
C LEU A 211 -16.17 33.52 -22.88
N HIS A 212 -16.83 32.80 -21.97
CA HIS A 212 -18.22 32.37 -22.10
C HIS A 212 -19.14 32.88 -20.98
N ARG A 213 -18.76 33.96 -20.28
CA ARG A 213 -19.48 34.57 -19.14
C ARG A 213 -21.01 34.63 -19.31
N LYS A 214 -21.51 35.13 -20.46
CA LYS A 214 -22.96 35.24 -20.74
C LYS A 214 -23.70 33.89 -20.74
N THR A 215 -23.03 32.81 -21.12
CA THR A 215 -23.61 31.46 -21.10
C THR A 215 -23.51 30.84 -19.71
N ILE A 216 -22.39 31.09 -19.01
CA ILE A 216 -22.09 30.47 -17.70
C ILE A 216 -22.85 31.14 -16.55
N MET A 217 -23.17 32.44 -16.65
CA MET A 217 -24.06 33.12 -15.69
C MET A 217 -25.54 32.71 -15.81
N ASN A 218 -25.91 31.84 -16.76
CA ASN A 218 -27.28 31.37 -16.92
C ASN A 218 -27.54 30.16 -16.00
N VAL A 219 -28.37 30.32 -14.96
CA VAL A 219 -28.72 29.23 -14.03
C VAL A 219 -29.26 27.98 -14.75
N SER A 220 -30.01 28.15 -15.85
CA SER A 220 -30.53 27.02 -16.63
C SER A 220 -29.47 26.27 -17.46
N PHE A 221 -28.25 26.82 -17.60
CA PHE A 221 -27.09 26.08 -18.10
C PHE A 221 -26.63 25.09 -17.03
N TRP A 222 -26.32 25.57 -15.83
CA TRP A 222 -25.87 24.72 -14.72
C TRP A 222 -26.88 23.65 -14.33
N ALA A 223 -28.17 24.00 -14.19
CA ALA A 223 -29.21 23.03 -13.87
C ALA A 223 -29.31 21.89 -14.89
N ARG A 224 -29.15 22.19 -16.19
CA ARG A 224 -29.15 21.17 -17.25
C ARG A 224 -27.85 20.36 -17.30
N SER A 225 -26.71 20.98 -17.03
CA SER A 225 -25.42 20.28 -16.94
C SER A 225 -25.39 19.32 -15.75
N ALA A 226 -25.86 19.76 -14.59
CA ALA A 226 -26.04 18.94 -13.40
C ALA A 226 -27.03 17.79 -13.65
N PHE A 227 -28.19 18.05 -14.28
CA PHE A 227 -29.14 16.99 -14.65
C PHE A 227 -28.52 15.94 -15.59
N PHE A 228 -27.80 16.37 -16.64
CA PHE A 228 -27.12 15.44 -17.55
C PHE A 228 -26.06 14.62 -16.81
N ALA A 229 -25.19 15.26 -16.02
CA ALA A 229 -24.15 14.58 -15.26
C ALA A 229 -24.73 13.59 -14.24
N LEU A 230 -25.76 13.99 -13.49
CA LEU A 230 -26.46 13.14 -12.52
C LEU A 230 -27.07 11.92 -13.20
N CYS A 231 -27.75 12.08 -14.34
CA CYS A 231 -28.29 10.93 -15.09
C CYS A 231 -27.18 9.98 -15.57
N ILE A 232 -26.03 10.48 -16.01
CA ILE A 232 -24.88 9.64 -16.37
C ILE A 232 -24.38 8.89 -15.13
N ILE A 233 -24.15 9.56 -13.99
CA ILE A 233 -23.68 8.92 -12.76
C ILE A 233 -24.66 7.84 -12.27
N LEU A 234 -25.96 8.14 -12.22
CA LEU A 234 -27.00 7.18 -11.82
C LEU A 234 -27.13 6.01 -12.81
N SER A 235 -26.83 6.21 -14.09
CA SER A 235 -26.76 5.13 -15.08
C SER A 235 -25.58 4.18 -14.86
N GLN A 236 -24.59 4.56 -14.04
CA GLN A 236 -23.40 3.77 -13.71
C GLN A 236 -23.44 3.21 -12.27
N SER A 237 -24.49 3.49 -11.50
CA SER A 237 -24.59 3.09 -10.09
C SER A 237 -24.38 1.58 -9.86
N PHE A 238 -24.71 0.71 -10.82
CA PHE A 238 -24.50 -0.74 -10.70
C PHE A 238 -23.06 -1.15 -10.38
N TRP A 239 -22.04 -0.45 -10.88
CA TRP A 239 -20.64 -0.72 -10.53
C TRP A 239 -20.03 0.37 -9.63
N ILE A 240 -20.51 1.61 -9.71
CA ILE A 240 -20.04 2.70 -8.83
C ILE A 240 -20.41 2.44 -7.37
N MET A 241 -21.59 1.90 -7.07
CA MET A 241 -22.01 1.65 -5.68
C MET A 241 -21.15 0.60 -4.96
N PRO A 242 -20.91 -0.61 -5.50
CA PRO A 242 -19.98 -1.54 -4.86
C PRO A 242 -18.56 -0.98 -4.78
N LEU A 243 -18.09 -0.19 -5.76
CA LEU A 243 -16.76 0.45 -5.71
C LEU A 243 -16.67 1.48 -4.59
N ALA A 244 -17.67 2.36 -4.47
CA ALA A 244 -17.71 3.40 -3.46
C ALA A 244 -17.76 2.81 -2.05
N VAL A 245 -18.54 1.74 -1.86
CA VAL A 245 -18.62 1.01 -0.59
C VAL A 245 -17.29 0.37 -0.24
N ASP A 246 -16.60 -0.21 -1.22
CA ASP A 246 -15.29 -0.79 -1.00
C ASP A 246 -14.25 0.25 -0.58
N ILE A 247 -14.26 1.43 -1.23
CA ILE A 247 -13.36 2.54 -0.89
C ILE A 247 -13.62 3.08 0.53
N ILE A 248 -14.87 3.15 1.00
CA ILE A 248 -15.21 3.65 2.34
C ILE A 248 -15.17 2.57 3.43
N THR A 249 -14.98 1.29 3.09
CA THR A 249 -14.91 0.18 4.04
C THR A 249 -13.45 -0.24 4.18
N PRO A 250 -12.73 0.17 5.25
CA PRO A 250 -11.31 -0.11 5.37
C PRO A 250 -11.06 -1.62 5.38
N SER A 251 -10.26 -2.09 4.44
CA SER A 251 -9.76 -3.46 4.39
C SER A 251 -8.36 -3.48 3.75
N PRO A 252 -7.42 -4.31 4.24
CA PRO A 252 -6.13 -4.54 3.59
C PRO A 252 -6.27 -4.97 2.12
N ASN A 253 -7.35 -5.67 1.77
CA ASN A 253 -7.60 -6.24 0.44
C ASN A 253 -8.68 -5.47 -0.38
N GLY A 254 -9.06 -4.27 0.06
CA GLY A 254 -9.94 -3.37 -0.69
C GLY A 254 -9.19 -2.51 -1.72
N VAL A 255 -9.91 -1.81 -2.58
CA VAL A 255 -9.34 -0.92 -3.62
C VAL A 255 -8.53 0.24 -3.03
N TRP A 256 -8.92 0.74 -1.84
CA TRP A 256 -8.27 1.91 -1.24
C TRP A 256 -6.83 1.64 -0.77
N SER A 257 -6.55 0.48 -0.16
CA SER A 257 -5.23 0.17 0.41
C SER A 257 -4.12 0.22 -0.65
N GLY A 258 -4.38 -0.31 -1.85
CA GLY A 258 -3.46 -0.28 -2.99
C GLY A 258 -3.29 1.10 -3.66
N ILE A 259 -4.01 2.13 -3.22
CA ILE A 259 -3.87 3.52 -3.70
C ILE A 259 -3.25 4.42 -2.61
N SER A 260 -3.50 4.12 -1.32
CA SER A 260 -3.01 4.90 -0.19
C SER A 260 -1.62 4.49 0.32
N GLN A 261 -1.12 3.29 -0.03
CA GLN A 261 0.22 2.80 0.36
C GLN A 261 1.35 3.77 -0.01
N THR A 262 2.26 4.00 0.95
CA THR A 262 3.46 4.86 0.83
C THR A 262 4.29 4.53 -0.41
N ILE A 263 4.58 3.24 -0.62
CA ILE A 263 5.29 2.67 -1.78
C ILE A 263 4.80 3.26 -3.12
N PHE A 264 3.49 3.47 -3.30
CA PHE A 264 2.98 4.07 -4.53
C PHE A 264 3.29 5.56 -4.64
N GLN A 265 3.24 6.30 -3.54
CA GLN A 265 3.60 7.72 -3.48
C GLN A 265 5.10 7.91 -3.77
N ASP A 266 5.96 7.08 -3.16
CA ASP A 266 7.42 7.12 -3.36
C ASP A 266 7.79 6.77 -4.82
N SER A 267 7.08 5.82 -5.42
CA SER A 267 7.25 5.48 -6.84
C SER A 267 6.90 6.62 -7.82
N PHE A 268 6.11 7.62 -7.40
CA PHE A 268 5.56 8.64 -8.32
C PHE A 268 6.64 9.48 -8.99
N ALA A 269 7.52 10.10 -8.19
CA ALA A 269 8.56 10.98 -8.68
C ALA A 269 9.60 10.21 -9.53
N VAL A 270 9.95 8.98 -9.10
CA VAL A 270 10.86 8.08 -9.83
C VAL A 270 10.27 7.72 -11.21
N THR A 271 9.02 7.27 -11.24
CA THR A 271 8.34 6.88 -12.49
C THR A 271 8.17 8.07 -13.45
N ILE A 272 7.77 9.24 -12.94
CA ILE A 272 7.66 10.45 -13.77
C ILE A 272 9.04 10.90 -14.28
N ASN A 273 10.10 10.79 -13.49
CA ASN A 273 11.43 11.14 -13.97
C ASN A 273 11.97 10.17 -15.02
N ALA A 274 11.66 8.88 -14.93
CA ALA A 274 12.02 7.87 -15.93
C ALA A 274 11.19 7.98 -17.23
N THR A 275 9.91 8.36 -17.15
CA THR A 275 8.98 8.34 -18.30
C THR A 275 8.77 9.72 -18.95
N ALA A 276 8.87 10.82 -18.20
CA ALA A 276 8.83 12.19 -18.75
C ALA A 276 10.21 12.63 -19.23
N ILE A 277 10.73 11.93 -20.24
CA ILE A 277 12.01 12.21 -20.92
C ILE A 277 11.83 12.84 -22.30
N GLY A 278 10.75 12.50 -23.03
CA GLY A 278 10.43 13.09 -24.32
C GLY A 278 10.06 14.57 -24.21
N ASN A 279 10.43 15.36 -25.21
CA ASN A 279 10.08 16.78 -25.30
C ASN A 279 8.80 17.01 -26.13
N ILE A 280 8.37 18.27 -26.28
CA ILE A 280 7.13 18.66 -26.99
C ILE A 280 7.19 18.52 -28.52
N ALA A 281 8.36 18.34 -29.14
CA ALA A 281 8.51 18.44 -30.59
C ALA A 281 7.76 17.33 -31.33
N TYR A 282 7.92 16.07 -30.90
CA TYR A 282 7.19 14.93 -31.48
C TYR A 282 5.65 15.05 -31.29
N PRO A 283 5.14 15.30 -30.08
CA PRO A 283 3.72 15.57 -29.86
C PRO A 283 3.14 16.67 -30.78
N MET A 284 3.82 17.83 -30.91
CA MET A 284 3.36 18.92 -31.78
C MET A 284 3.26 18.54 -33.28
N LEU A 285 3.97 17.48 -33.70
CA LEU A 285 3.90 16.87 -35.02
C LEU A 285 2.87 15.74 -35.12
N ASN A 286 2.05 15.51 -34.08
CA ASN A 286 1.16 14.35 -33.90
C ASN A 286 1.91 13.00 -33.90
N LEU A 287 3.16 13.00 -33.44
CA LEU A 287 3.97 11.80 -33.27
C LEU A 287 4.14 11.49 -31.78
N PHE A 288 4.29 10.22 -31.44
CA PHE A 288 4.55 9.80 -30.06
C PHE A 288 6.01 10.09 -29.66
N HIS A 289 6.31 10.14 -28.36
CA HIS A 289 7.63 10.48 -27.84
C HIS A 289 8.71 9.49 -28.29
N ARG A 290 9.53 9.90 -29.26
CA ARG A 290 10.63 9.07 -29.80
C ARG A 290 11.68 8.75 -28.73
N GLU A 291 11.98 9.71 -27.87
CA GLU A 291 12.95 9.54 -26.79
C GLU A 291 12.50 8.42 -25.83
N LEU A 292 11.21 8.36 -25.51
CA LEU A 292 10.64 7.30 -24.67
C LEU A 292 10.78 5.91 -25.30
N VAL A 293 10.41 5.79 -26.58
CA VAL A 293 10.55 4.56 -27.37
C VAL A 293 12.02 4.12 -27.44
N SER A 294 12.95 5.06 -27.52
CA SER A 294 14.39 4.80 -27.60
C SER A 294 15.01 4.38 -26.26
N THR A 295 14.69 5.07 -25.16
CA THR A 295 15.30 4.79 -23.85
C THR A 295 14.87 3.45 -23.27
N PHE A 296 13.62 3.04 -23.49
CA PHE A 296 13.14 1.72 -23.07
C PHE A 296 13.38 0.61 -24.11
N ASN A 297 14.10 0.91 -25.20
CA ASN A 297 14.38 0.00 -26.31
C ASN A 297 13.12 -0.76 -26.80
N TRP A 298 12.02 -0.03 -27.02
CA TRP A 298 10.78 -0.63 -27.50
C TRP A 298 10.93 -1.08 -28.98
N PRO A 299 10.36 -2.22 -29.41
CA PRO A 299 10.53 -2.71 -30.79
C PRO A 299 10.07 -1.72 -31.88
N GLN A 300 9.15 -0.80 -31.54
CA GLN A 300 8.70 0.30 -32.39
C GLN A 300 9.82 1.30 -32.76
N LEU A 301 10.99 1.30 -32.08
CA LEU A 301 12.13 2.19 -32.40
C LEU A 301 12.58 2.07 -33.86
N SER A 302 12.50 0.87 -34.42
CA SER A 302 12.74 0.60 -35.85
C SER A 302 11.81 1.40 -36.76
N VAL A 303 10.53 1.55 -36.40
CA VAL A 303 9.53 2.35 -37.14
C VAL A 303 9.81 3.84 -37.02
N PHE A 304 10.28 4.31 -35.86
CA PHE A 304 10.68 5.71 -35.71
C PHE A 304 11.85 6.05 -36.63
N THR A 305 12.96 5.32 -36.49
CA THR A 305 14.20 5.55 -37.23
C THR A 305 14.04 5.43 -38.75
N HIS A 306 13.28 4.44 -39.24
CA HIS A 306 13.16 4.18 -40.68
C HIS A 306 11.96 4.88 -41.35
N PHE A 307 10.94 5.30 -40.59
CA PHE A 307 9.71 5.88 -41.16
C PHE A 307 9.36 7.26 -40.60
N TYR A 308 9.20 7.41 -39.27
CA TYR A 308 8.74 8.70 -38.73
C TYR A 308 9.80 9.79 -38.78
N ASP A 309 11.07 9.48 -38.49
CA ASP A 309 12.19 10.43 -38.60
C ASP A 309 12.35 10.93 -40.05
N PHE A 310 12.14 10.05 -41.04
CA PHE A 310 12.18 10.41 -42.47
C PHE A 310 10.95 11.24 -42.90
N THR A 311 9.75 10.87 -42.43
CA THR A 311 8.49 11.54 -42.81
C THR A 311 8.14 12.76 -41.96
N MET A 312 8.92 13.09 -40.92
CA MET A 312 8.62 14.19 -39.98
C MET A 312 8.41 15.54 -40.66
N TRP A 313 9.13 15.81 -41.77
CA TRP A 313 9.02 17.05 -42.53
C TRP A 313 7.61 17.29 -43.11
N VAL A 314 6.88 16.21 -43.43
CA VAL A 314 5.48 16.27 -43.87
C VAL A 314 4.57 16.66 -42.71
N ASN A 315 4.90 16.23 -41.49
CA ASN A 315 4.17 16.59 -40.27
C ASN A 315 4.41 18.04 -39.81
N VAL A 316 5.51 18.70 -40.20
CA VAL A 316 5.76 20.14 -39.90
C VAL A 316 4.66 21.05 -40.46
N LEU A 317 3.92 20.59 -41.47
CA LEU A 317 2.73 21.29 -41.98
C LEU A 317 1.61 21.43 -40.94
N ILE A 318 1.56 20.57 -39.92
CA ILE A 318 0.58 20.61 -38.81
C ILE A 318 0.78 21.87 -37.94
N PRO A 319 1.94 22.10 -37.28
CA PRO A 319 2.16 23.31 -36.49
C PRO A 319 2.15 24.57 -37.36
N ILE A 320 2.59 24.52 -38.62
CA ILE A 320 2.45 25.65 -39.57
C ILE A 320 0.96 26.00 -39.77
N ALA A 321 0.11 25.01 -40.05
CA ALA A 321 -1.34 25.22 -40.17
C ALA A 321 -1.95 25.79 -38.87
N PHE A 322 -1.51 25.30 -37.72
CA PHE A 322 -1.97 25.80 -36.42
C PHE A 322 -1.58 27.27 -36.18
N ILE A 323 -0.33 27.65 -36.44
CA ILE A 323 0.18 29.02 -36.31
C ILE A 323 -0.53 29.96 -37.30
N LEU A 324 -0.69 29.55 -38.56
CA LEU A 324 -1.44 30.31 -39.57
C LEU A 324 -2.90 30.52 -39.16
N ALA A 325 -3.52 29.50 -38.56
CA ALA A 325 -4.88 29.60 -38.05
C ALA A 325 -4.98 30.60 -36.88
N LEU A 326 -4.05 30.57 -35.92
CA LEU A 326 -3.98 31.57 -34.84
C LEU A 326 -3.87 33.00 -35.42
N ALA A 327 -2.94 33.22 -36.34
CA ALA A 327 -2.71 34.53 -36.97
C ALA A 327 -3.91 35.06 -37.81
N LYS A 328 -4.76 34.17 -38.34
CA LYS A 328 -5.96 34.57 -39.12
C LYS A 328 -7.27 34.51 -38.34
N SER A 329 -7.30 33.87 -37.17
CA SER A 329 -8.49 33.59 -36.36
C SER A 329 -9.44 34.79 -36.22
N LYS A 330 -8.94 35.95 -35.76
CA LYS A 330 -9.71 37.19 -35.58
C LYS A 330 -10.37 37.74 -36.86
N LYS A 331 -9.80 37.45 -38.04
CA LYS A 331 -10.34 37.90 -39.34
C LYS A 331 -11.25 36.86 -40.01
N SER A 332 -11.13 35.58 -39.65
CA SER A 332 -11.78 34.48 -40.36
C SER A 332 -12.85 33.73 -39.54
N LEU A 333 -12.95 33.99 -38.25
CA LEU A 333 -14.02 33.49 -37.37
C LEU A 333 -15.03 34.58 -37.04
N ALA A 334 -16.30 34.20 -36.91
CA ALA A 334 -17.33 35.06 -36.35
C ALA A 334 -17.08 35.32 -34.85
N ALA A 335 -17.63 36.41 -34.32
CA ALA A 335 -17.48 36.78 -32.90
C ALA A 335 -17.98 35.69 -31.91
N THR A 336 -18.86 34.78 -32.35
CA THR A 336 -19.36 33.65 -31.55
C THR A 336 -18.55 32.35 -31.73
N GLU A 337 -17.66 32.30 -32.72
CA GLU A 337 -16.77 31.17 -33.02
C GLU A 337 -15.38 31.38 -32.38
N LEU A 338 -14.85 32.61 -32.41
CA LEU A 338 -13.52 32.94 -31.88
C LEU A 338 -13.30 32.52 -30.41
N PRO A 339 -14.23 32.81 -29.45
CA PRO A 339 -14.06 32.37 -28.06
C PRO A 339 -14.00 30.86 -27.89
N ARG A 340 -14.68 30.09 -28.76
CA ARG A 340 -14.65 28.63 -28.75
C ARG A 340 -13.29 28.12 -29.23
N PHE A 341 -12.77 28.69 -30.31
CA PHE A 341 -11.45 28.32 -30.85
C PHE A 341 -10.33 28.61 -29.84
N LEU A 342 -10.37 29.77 -29.17
CA LEU A 342 -9.42 30.11 -28.11
C LEU A 342 -9.53 29.14 -26.93
N THR A 343 -10.74 28.88 -26.44
CA THR A 343 -10.99 27.88 -25.37
C THR A 343 -10.39 26.51 -25.70
N LEU A 344 -10.67 25.99 -26.90
CA LEU A 344 -10.19 24.68 -27.35
C LEU A 344 -8.67 24.65 -27.55
N THR A 345 -8.08 25.78 -28.00
CA THR A 345 -6.63 25.96 -28.09
C THR A 345 -5.96 25.90 -26.71
N THR A 346 -6.56 26.53 -25.69
CA THR A 346 -6.04 26.44 -24.31
C THR A 346 -6.15 25.01 -23.77
N MET A 347 -7.29 24.33 -23.98
CA MET A 347 -7.45 22.93 -23.57
C MET A 347 -6.43 22.01 -24.25
N TYR A 348 -6.13 22.25 -25.53
CA TYR A 348 -5.05 21.57 -26.24
C TYR A 348 -3.67 21.85 -25.64
N ALA A 349 -3.34 23.10 -25.30
CA ALA A 349 -2.07 23.45 -24.67
C ALA A 349 -1.88 22.81 -23.29
N VAL A 350 -2.94 22.76 -22.47
CA VAL A 350 -2.93 22.05 -21.18
C VAL A 350 -2.81 20.54 -21.38
N ALA A 351 -3.51 19.96 -22.37
CA ALA A 351 -3.38 18.54 -22.67
C ALA A 351 -1.97 18.17 -23.17
N LEU A 352 -1.32 19.06 -23.94
CA LEU A 352 0.09 18.90 -24.36
C LEU A 352 1.02 18.86 -23.14
N PHE A 353 0.80 19.74 -22.16
CA PHE A 353 1.53 19.73 -20.90
C PHE A 353 1.32 18.44 -20.11
N LEU A 354 0.08 18.00 -19.90
CA LEU A 354 -0.20 16.80 -19.10
C LEU A 354 0.29 15.50 -19.79
N PHE A 355 0.30 15.45 -21.13
CA PHE A 355 0.84 14.34 -21.91
C PHE A 355 2.37 14.30 -21.91
N THR A 356 3.04 15.45 -22.09
CA THR A 356 4.51 15.52 -22.20
C THR A 356 5.21 15.57 -20.85
N VAL A 357 4.66 16.34 -19.91
CA VAL A 357 5.22 16.74 -18.59
C VAL A 357 6.56 17.50 -18.65
N ASN A 358 7.52 17.04 -19.44
CA ASN A 358 8.85 17.62 -19.62
C ASN A 358 8.84 18.89 -20.50
N ILE A 359 8.20 19.95 -20.00
CA ILE A 359 8.16 21.29 -20.62
C ILE A 359 8.96 22.26 -19.74
N GLY A 360 10.25 21.97 -19.56
CA GLY A 360 11.18 22.79 -18.77
C GLY A 360 10.67 23.06 -17.36
N ILE A 361 10.47 24.34 -17.03
CA ILE A 361 10.01 24.83 -15.72
C ILE A 361 8.65 24.27 -15.26
N LEU A 362 7.86 23.64 -16.15
CA LEU A 362 6.57 23.05 -15.79
C LEU A 362 6.68 21.61 -15.26
N LYS A 363 7.83 20.93 -15.42
CA LYS A 363 8.01 19.56 -14.88
C LYS A 363 7.93 19.52 -13.33
N PRO A 364 8.56 20.44 -12.58
CA PRO A 364 8.36 20.56 -11.13
C PRO A 364 6.91 20.77 -10.72
N LEU A 365 6.12 21.55 -11.48
CA LEU A 365 4.69 21.75 -11.22
C LEU A 365 3.89 20.45 -11.36
N PHE A 366 4.21 19.58 -12.33
CA PHE A 366 3.56 18.27 -12.41
C PHE A 366 3.95 17.35 -11.25
N LEU A 367 5.22 17.40 -10.82
CA LEU A 367 5.71 16.62 -9.69
C LEU A 367 5.06 17.05 -8.36
N SER A 368 4.87 18.36 -8.12
CA SER A 368 4.22 18.86 -6.90
C SER A 368 2.75 18.46 -6.79
N LEU A 369 2.06 18.22 -7.92
CA LEU A 369 0.69 17.67 -7.90
C LEU A 369 0.65 16.23 -7.35
N GLY A 370 1.79 15.51 -7.28
CA GLY A 370 1.89 14.19 -6.67
C GLY A 370 1.48 14.14 -5.19
N ALA A 371 1.55 15.27 -4.48
CA ALA A 371 1.07 15.39 -3.10
C ALA A 371 -0.47 15.40 -2.98
N ILE A 372 -1.22 15.57 -4.08
CA ILE A 372 -2.68 15.51 -4.07
C ILE A 372 -3.12 14.04 -3.99
N PRO A 373 -3.94 13.64 -3.00
CA PRO A 373 -4.43 12.27 -2.87
C PRO A 373 -5.01 11.72 -4.17
N GLY A 374 -4.55 10.54 -4.58
CA GLY A 374 -4.93 9.88 -5.83
C GLY A 374 -4.20 10.38 -7.09
N TRP A 375 -3.54 11.55 -7.10
CA TRP A 375 -2.81 12.04 -8.29
C TRP A 375 -1.67 11.11 -8.73
N VAL A 376 -1.14 10.32 -7.80
CA VAL A 376 -0.19 9.22 -8.04
C VAL A 376 -0.65 8.26 -9.15
N MET A 377 -1.97 8.15 -9.41
CA MET A 377 -2.50 7.39 -10.54
C MET A 377 -1.97 7.88 -11.91
N PHE A 378 -1.49 9.12 -12.02
CA PHE A 378 -0.95 9.71 -13.25
C PHE A 378 0.56 9.49 -13.48
N ARG A 379 1.23 8.64 -12.69
CA ARG A 379 2.67 8.33 -12.84
C ARG A 379 3.12 7.90 -14.25
N ASN A 380 2.20 7.31 -15.03
CA ASN A 380 2.39 7.01 -16.46
C ASN A 380 1.62 8.06 -17.30
N SER A 381 2.07 9.31 -17.25
CA SER A 381 1.36 10.45 -17.82
C SER A 381 1.15 10.34 -19.34
N PHE A 382 2.19 9.89 -20.06
CA PHE A 382 2.17 9.72 -21.51
C PHE A 382 1.01 8.81 -21.98
N ASP A 383 0.70 7.73 -21.27
CA ASP A 383 -0.39 6.83 -21.64
C ASP A 383 -1.75 7.41 -21.23
N LYS A 384 -1.88 7.85 -19.98
CA LYS A 384 -3.17 8.28 -19.40
C LYS A 384 -3.70 9.57 -20.01
N PHE A 385 -2.82 10.47 -20.46
CA PHE A 385 -3.21 11.71 -21.12
C PHE A 385 -3.18 11.64 -22.66
N ALA A 386 -2.58 10.61 -23.29
CA ALA A 386 -2.61 10.43 -24.75
C ALA A 386 -4.01 10.56 -25.38
N PRO A 387 -5.06 9.86 -24.92
CA PRO A 387 -6.37 9.92 -25.57
C PRO A 387 -7.06 11.29 -25.41
N GLY A 388 -6.86 11.96 -24.28
CA GLY A 388 -7.29 13.35 -24.06
C GLY A 388 -6.52 14.34 -24.95
N TYR A 389 -5.20 14.19 -25.04
CA TYR A 389 -4.34 14.99 -25.90
C TYR A 389 -4.80 14.94 -27.36
N VAL A 390 -4.92 13.74 -27.95
CA VAL A 390 -5.29 13.60 -29.36
C VAL A 390 -6.73 14.08 -29.63
N PHE A 391 -7.63 13.98 -28.65
CA PHE A 391 -8.97 14.55 -28.73
C PHE A 391 -8.94 16.09 -28.86
N TYR A 392 -8.28 16.81 -27.95
CA TYR A 392 -8.19 18.27 -28.02
C TYR A 392 -7.36 18.78 -29.20
N PHE A 393 -6.28 18.07 -29.53
CA PHE A 393 -5.47 18.32 -30.73
C PHE A 393 -6.32 18.21 -32.01
N SER A 394 -7.07 17.11 -32.18
CA SER A 394 -7.85 16.87 -33.40
C SER A 394 -9.01 17.84 -33.56
N ILE A 395 -9.65 18.28 -32.46
CA ILE A 395 -10.64 19.37 -32.51
C ILE A 395 -9.97 20.70 -32.91
N SER A 396 -8.79 21.00 -32.35
CA SER A 396 -8.05 22.22 -32.66
C SER A 396 -7.64 22.29 -34.13
N ILE A 397 -7.10 21.20 -34.68
CA ILE A 397 -6.78 21.07 -36.12
C ILE A 397 -8.04 21.20 -36.99
N ALA A 398 -9.19 20.68 -36.57
CA ALA A 398 -10.45 20.87 -37.31
C ALA A 398 -10.84 22.36 -37.42
N PHE A 399 -10.67 23.14 -36.34
CA PHE A 399 -10.86 24.60 -36.39
C PHE A 399 -9.76 25.30 -37.21
N SER A 400 -8.50 24.86 -37.13
CA SER A 400 -7.42 25.42 -37.95
C SER A 400 -7.69 25.24 -39.45
N LEU A 401 -8.12 24.05 -39.88
CA LEU A 401 -8.52 23.79 -41.26
C LEU A 401 -9.70 24.66 -41.69
N LEU A 402 -10.69 24.92 -40.81
CA LEU A 402 -11.80 25.84 -41.09
C LEU A 402 -11.30 27.29 -41.29
N ILE A 403 -10.40 27.76 -40.43
CA ILE A 403 -9.84 29.12 -40.48
C ILE A 403 -9.05 29.30 -41.78
N ILE A 404 -8.12 28.39 -42.09
CA ILE A 404 -7.29 28.48 -43.30
C ILE A 404 -8.17 28.36 -44.55
N LYS A 405 -9.16 27.46 -44.57
CA LYS A 405 -10.15 27.35 -45.66
C LYS A 405 -10.86 28.67 -45.95
N ARG A 406 -11.24 29.42 -44.91
CA ARG A 406 -11.90 30.73 -45.04
C ARG A 406 -10.94 31.85 -45.42
N ALA A 407 -9.72 31.85 -44.88
CA ALA A 407 -8.68 32.83 -45.21
C ALA A 407 -8.12 32.64 -46.64
N TYR A 408 -8.10 31.40 -47.15
CA TYR A 408 -7.49 31.02 -48.42
C TYR A 408 -8.43 30.14 -49.27
N PRO A 409 -9.60 30.66 -49.70
CA PRO A 409 -10.65 29.86 -50.35
C PRO A 409 -10.23 29.22 -51.67
N LYS A 410 -9.22 29.77 -52.37
CA LYS A 410 -8.61 29.19 -53.58
C LYS A 410 -7.93 27.85 -53.32
N TYR A 411 -7.33 27.67 -52.14
CA TYR A 411 -6.53 26.50 -51.79
C TYR A 411 -7.25 25.48 -50.91
N LYS A 412 -8.56 25.66 -50.66
CA LYS A 412 -9.37 24.81 -49.77
C LYS A 412 -9.33 23.31 -50.08
N ILE A 413 -9.25 22.92 -51.35
CA ILE A 413 -9.16 21.50 -51.73
C ILE A 413 -7.73 20.97 -51.51
N PRO A 414 -6.66 21.60 -52.04
CA PRO A 414 -5.27 21.24 -51.70
C PRO A 414 -4.99 21.10 -50.20
N ILE A 415 -5.46 22.03 -49.36
CA ILE A 415 -5.24 21.99 -47.91
C ILE A 415 -5.90 20.76 -47.28
N LEU A 416 -7.15 20.44 -47.67
CA LEU A 416 -7.86 19.26 -47.15
C LEU A 416 -7.26 17.95 -47.66
N LEU A 417 -6.76 17.92 -48.90
CA LEU A 417 -6.03 16.77 -49.46
C LEU A 417 -4.69 16.59 -48.74
N ALA A 418 -3.91 17.64 -48.52
CA ALA A 418 -2.67 17.59 -47.77
C ALA A 418 -2.89 17.06 -46.35
N ALA A 419 -3.90 17.56 -45.63
CA ALA A 419 -4.26 17.05 -44.31
C ALA A 419 -4.67 15.57 -44.33
N ALA A 420 -5.44 15.12 -45.33
CA ALA A 420 -5.81 13.72 -45.48
C ALA A 420 -4.61 12.82 -45.85
N ILE A 421 -3.67 13.33 -46.66
CA ILE A 421 -2.42 12.65 -47.03
C ILE A 421 -1.49 12.51 -45.82
N ILE A 422 -1.35 13.55 -44.98
CA ILE A 422 -0.57 13.47 -43.73
C ILE A 422 -1.13 12.36 -42.82
N VAL A 423 -2.46 12.32 -42.63
CA VAL A 423 -3.12 11.26 -41.84
C VAL A 423 -2.88 9.88 -42.45
N ALA A 424 -2.98 9.74 -43.78
CA ALA A 424 -2.74 8.48 -44.46
C ALA A 424 -1.27 8.00 -44.33
N ILE A 425 -0.30 8.90 -44.54
CA ILE A 425 1.14 8.63 -44.38
C ILE A 425 1.44 8.16 -42.95
N ASN A 426 0.98 8.90 -41.95
CA ASN A 426 1.20 8.55 -40.54
C ASN A 426 0.59 7.19 -40.15
N ALA A 427 -0.44 6.72 -40.86
CA ALA A 427 -1.10 5.45 -40.65
C ALA A 427 -0.50 4.28 -41.48
N LEU A 428 0.44 4.53 -42.39
CA LEU A 428 1.07 3.46 -43.20
C LEU A 428 1.77 2.38 -42.34
N PRO A 429 2.57 2.69 -41.30
CA PRO A 429 3.29 1.68 -40.52
C PRO A 429 2.43 1.01 -39.43
N ILE A 430 1.09 1.11 -39.51
CA ILE A 430 0.19 0.65 -38.45
C ILE A 430 0.33 -0.84 -38.10
N LYS A 431 0.73 -1.67 -39.08
CA LYS A 431 0.98 -3.10 -38.83
C LYS A 431 2.24 -3.31 -38.01
N GLN A 432 3.33 -2.59 -38.32
CA GLN A 432 4.60 -2.65 -37.61
C GLN A 432 4.52 -2.06 -36.19
N LEU A 433 3.61 -1.11 -35.95
CA LEU A 433 3.40 -0.51 -34.62
C LEU A 433 2.62 -1.39 -33.66
N ILE A 434 1.70 -2.24 -34.18
CA ILE A 434 0.80 -3.07 -33.38
C ILE A 434 1.27 -4.53 -33.36
N ASN A 435 1.58 -5.12 -34.52
CA ASN A 435 2.03 -6.50 -34.65
C ASN A 435 3.56 -6.54 -34.66
N HIS A 436 4.12 -6.46 -33.45
CA HIS A 436 5.55 -6.46 -33.13
C HIS A 436 5.84 -7.57 -32.10
N PRO A 437 7.11 -7.98 -31.93
CA PRO A 437 7.50 -8.89 -30.84
C PRO A 437 7.17 -8.30 -29.46
N LEU A 438 7.01 -9.16 -28.46
CA LEU A 438 6.91 -8.75 -27.07
C LEU A 438 8.18 -7.98 -26.67
N TRP A 439 8.06 -7.01 -25.77
CA TRP A 439 9.22 -6.28 -25.23
C TRP A 439 10.29 -7.25 -24.70
N SER A 440 11.57 -6.93 -24.92
CA SER A 440 12.74 -7.79 -24.70
C SER A 440 12.83 -9.12 -25.49
N THR A 441 11.93 -9.38 -26.45
CA THR A 441 12.02 -10.55 -27.36
C THR A 441 12.29 -10.11 -28.81
N GLU A 442 12.79 -11.03 -29.64
CA GLU A 442 13.08 -10.77 -31.06
C GLU A 442 11.98 -11.30 -31.98
N HIS A 443 11.39 -12.47 -31.68
CA HIS A 443 10.48 -13.19 -32.57
C HIS A 443 9.11 -13.53 -31.96
N VAL A 444 8.96 -13.45 -30.63
CA VAL A 444 7.73 -13.90 -29.95
C VAL A 444 6.62 -12.87 -30.02
N GLN A 445 5.51 -13.19 -30.70
CA GLN A 445 4.35 -12.30 -30.84
C GLN A 445 3.23 -12.63 -29.84
N THR A 446 2.56 -11.58 -29.33
CA THR A 446 1.35 -11.70 -28.48
C THR A 446 0.07 -11.98 -29.27
N VAL A 447 0.07 -11.71 -30.58
CA VAL A 447 -1.05 -12.08 -31.47
C VAL A 447 -1.03 -13.59 -31.66
N THR A 448 -1.96 -14.30 -31.03
CA THR A 448 -1.87 -15.74 -30.77
C THR A 448 -3.24 -16.43 -30.88
N LYS A 449 -3.31 -17.74 -30.64
CA LYS A 449 -4.57 -18.46 -30.44
C LYS A 449 -4.39 -19.46 -29.30
N ILE A 450 -5.33 -19.51 -28.35
CA ILE A 450 -5.27 -20.53 -27.29
C ILE A 450 -5.36 -21.93 -27.95
N PRO A 451 -4.39 -22.84 -27.68
CA PRO A 451 -4.41 -24.19 -28.23
C PRO A 451 -5.63 -24.98 -27.76
N ALA A 452 -6.16 -25.84 -28.64
CA ALA A 452 -7.28 -26.73 -28.29
C ALA A 452 -6.91 -27.66 -27.13
N GLU A 453 -5.66 -28.13 -27.10
CA GLU A 453 -5.07 -28.89 -25.99
C GLU A 453 -5.25 -28.18 -24.64
N TYR A 454 -4.80 -26.92 -24.53
CA TYR A 454 -4.93 -26.15 -23.30
C TYR A 454 -6.40 -26.03 -22.86
N THR A 455 -7.31 -25.78 -23.81
CA THR A 455 -8.75 -25.70 -23.49
C THR A 455 -9.37 -27.05 -23.07
N SER A 456 -8.81 -28.17 -23.53
CA SER A 456 -9.23 -29.51 -23.09
C SER A 456 -8.68 -29.80 -21.69
N PHE A 457 -7.39 -29.59 -21.49
CA PHE A 457 -6.71 -29.78 -20.22
C PHE A 457 -7.37 -28.95 -19.09
N MET A 458 -7.75 -27.69 -19.35
CA MET A 458 -8.50 -26.89 -18.38
C MET A 458 -9.89 -27.46 -18.04
N GLN A 459 -10.58 -28.14 -18.96
CA GLN A 459 -11.86 -28.80 -18.66
C GLN A 459 -11.67 -30.05 -17.79
N ASP A 460 -10.53 -30.73 -17.93
CA ASP A 460 -10.18 -31.89 -17.10
C ASP A 460 -9.74 -31.43 -15.70
N VAL A 461 -8.93 -30.36 -15.61
CA VAL A 461 -8.62 -29.63 -14.36
C VAL A 461 -9.91 -29.20 -13.63
N ALA A 462 -10.91 -28.69 -14.35
CA ALA A 462 -12.20 -28.27 -13.79
C ALA A 462 -13.02 -29.42 -13.17
N ARG A 463 -12.75 -30.68 -13.55
CA ARG A 463 -13.37 -31.88 -13.00
C ARG A 463 -12.54 -32.52 -11.88
N THR A 464 -11.22 -32.39 -11.95
CA THR A 464 -10.28 -33.05 -11.02
C THR A 464 -9.94 -32.20 -9.79
N VAL A 465 -9.74 -30.89 -9.94
CA VAL A 465 -9.42 -30.00 -8.81
C VAL A 465 -10.72 -29.58 -8.10
N PRO A 466 -10.85 -29.69 -6.77
CA PRO A 466 -12.01 -29.18 -6.03
C PRO A 466 -12.20 -27.66 -6.20
N ALA A 467 -13.46 -27.19 -6.21
CA ALA A 467 -13.75 -25.74 -6.30
C ALA A 467 -13.30 -24.92 -5.07
N THR A 468 -12.94 -25.63 -4.00
CA THR A 468 -12.43 -25.13 -2.73
C THR A 468 -10.90 -25.14 -2.62
N SER A 469 -10.15 -25.59 -3.63
CA SER A 469 -8.68 -25.59 -3.64
C SER A 469 -8.11 -24.64 -4.69
N ASN A 470 -6.92 -24.07 -4.40
CA ASN A 470 -6.20 -23.18 -5.31
C ASN A 470 -5.05 -23.93 -6.03
N ILE A 471 -4.58 -23.35 -7.12
CA ILE A 471 -3.56 -23.90 -8.01
C ILE A 471 -2.30 -23.00 -8.03
N LEU A 472 -1.11 -23.59 -8.00
CA LEU A 472 0.14 -22.91 -8.34
C LEU A 472 0.43 -23.14 -9.83
N THR A 473 0.62 -22.08 -10.60
CA THR A 473 0.98 -22.19 -12.02
C THR A 473 2.48 -21.92 -12.16
N LEU A 474 3.25 -22.94 -12.53
CA LEU A 474 4.71 -22.89 -12.68
C LEU A 474 5.16 -22.85 -14.15
N PRO A 475 6.29 -22.17 -14.45
CA PRO A 475 7.14 -21.40 -13.52
C PRO A 475 6.51 -20.06 -13.11
N LEU A 476 6.82 -19.60 -11.89
CA LEU A 476 6.43 -18.27 -11.40
C LEU A 476 7.20 -17.19 -12.16
N ASN A 477 6.46 -16.28 -12.78
CA ASN A 477 7.00 -15.05 -13.37
C ASN A 477 6.79 -13.83 -12.47
N ASN A 478 7.37 -12.70 -12.82
CA ASN A 478 7.25 -11.46 -12.06
C ASN A 478 5.82 -10.90 -12.03
N ALA A 479 5.06 -11.02 -13.14
CA ALA A 479 3.82 -10.26 -13.34
C ALA A 479 2.53 -10.94 -12.86
N GLY A 480 2.56 -12.23 -12.52
CA GLY A 480 1.33 -13.01 -12.29
C GLY A 480 0.58 -13.28 -13.60
N TYR A 481 1.31 -13.65 -14.65
CA TYR A 481 0.75 -13.93 -15.97
C TYR A 481 0.71 -15.43 -16.29
N SER A 482 -0.39 -15.90 -16.90
CA SER A 482 -0.40 -17.18 -17.60
C SER A 482 0.38 -17.06 -18.92
N LEU A 483 1.18 -18.08 -19.21
CA LEU A 483 1.97 -18.22 -20.43
C LEU A 483 1.50 -19.46 -21.18
N VAL A 484 1.01 -19.30 -22.41
CA VAL A 484 0.51 -20.44 -23.22
C VAL A 484 1.02 -20.30 -24.65
N ALA A 485 2.00 -21.11 -25.03
CA ALA A 485 2.57 -21.10 -26.38
C ALA A 485 1.59 -21.69 -27.41
N THR A 486 1.61 -21.18 -28.64
CA THR A 486 0.96 -21.83 -29.80
C THR A 486 1.95 -22.83 -30.42
N PRO A 487 1.66 -24.16 -30.41
CA PRO A 487 2.56 -25.19 -30.89
C PRO A 487 3.13 -24.90 -32.29
N GLY A 488 4.44 -25.06 -32.45
CA GLY A 488 5.13 -24.88 -33.74
C GLY A 488 5.20 -23.44 -34.25
N THR A 489 4.99 -22.42 -33.41
CA THR A 489 5.07 -21.01 -33.82
C THR A 489 5.73 -20.12 -32.76
N SER A 490 6.32 -18.99 -33.18
CA SER A 490 6.84 -17.95 -32.27
C SER A 490 5.71 -17.06 -31.71
N ARG A 491 4.66 -17.68 -31.16
CA ARG A 491 3.47 -16.98 -30.65
C ARG A 491 3.06 -17.53 -29.30
N ALA A 492 2.78 -16.64 -28.35
CA ALA A 492 2.35 -17.02 -27.02
C ALA A 492 1.23 -16.11 -26.52
N TYR A 493 0.32 -16.67 -25.75
CA TYR A 493 -0.48 -15.90 -24.83
C TYR A 493 0.40 -15.49 -23.65
N VAL A 494 0.35 -14.20 -23.29
CA VAL A 494 1.01 -13.59 -22.14
C VAL A 494 0.04 -12.57 -21.54
N GLY A 495 -0.40 -12.76 -20.30
CA GLY A 495 -1.34 -11.86 -19.61
C GLY A 495 -2.01 -12.53 -18.41
N ARG A 496 -3.07 -11.93 -17.84
CA ARG A 496 -3.81 -12.48 -16.68
C ARG A 496 -4.19 -13.96 -16.84
N SER A 497 -4.42 -14.61 -15.70
CA SER A 497 -4.74 -16.04 -15.64
C SER A 497 -5.87 -16.47 -16.57
N LEU A 498 -5.67 -17.66 -17.12
CA LEU A 498 -6.64 -18.42 -17.90
C LEU A 498 -7.41 -19.48 -17.09
N VAL A 499 -6.95 -19.81 -15.89
CA VAL A 499 -7.48 -20.90 -15.06
C VAL A 499 -8.88 -20.57 -14.55
N GLU A 500 -9.11 -19.35 -14.05
CA GLU A 500 -10.44 -18.92 -13.58
C GLU A 500 -11.48 -18.82 -14.73
N PRO A 501 -11.18 -18.21 -15.89
CA PRO A 501 -12.07 -18.23 -17.07
C PRO A 501 -12.45 -19.63 -17.58
N PHE A 502 -11.51 -20.59 -17.63
CA PHE A 502 -11.77 -21.91 -18.23
C PHE A 502 -12.21 -22.98 -17.23
N ALA A 503 -11.60 -23.02 -16.04
CA ALA A 503 -11.81 -24.08 -15.07
C ALA A 503 -12.67 -23.66 -13.86
N ASN A 504 -12.95 -22.37 -13.69
CA ASN A 504 -13.57 -21.81 -12.47
C ASN A 504 -12.80 -22.26 -11.21
N ARG A 505 -11.47 -22.14 -11.26
CA ARG A 505 -10.52 -22.35 -10.15
C ARG A 505 -9.60 -21.15 -10.07
N TYR A 506 -9.14 -20.83 -8.88
CA TYR A 506 -8.18 -19.75 -8.69
C TYR A 506 -6.75 -20.30 -8.78
N ASP A 507 -5.84 -19.46 -9.27
CA ASP A 507 -4.43 -19.79 -9.37
C ASP A 507 -3.52 -18.63 -8.97
N TYR A 508 -2.25 -18.96 -8.77
CA TYR A 508 -1.13 -18.06 -8.54
C TYR A 508 -0.07 -18.37 -9.58
N SER A 509 0.11 -17.48 -10.57
CA SER A 509 1.04 -17.69 -11.71
C SER A 509 2.28 -16.78 -11.68
N GLY A 510 2.53 -16.08 -10.58
CA GLY A 510 3.72 -15.27 -10.42
C GLY A 510 3.92 -14.66 -9.04
N PHE A 511 5.05 -13.99 -8.84
CA PHE A 511 5.43 -13.38 -7.57
C PHE A 511 4.44 -12.29 -7.12
N LEU A 512 4.04 -11.39 -8.02
CA LEU A 512 3.00 -10.37 -7.77
C LEU A 512 1.57 -10.93 -7.58
N SER A 513 1.38 -12.26 -7.63
CA SER A 513 0.13 -12.89 -7.18
C SER A 513 0.01 -12.99 -5.66
N PHE A 514 1.09 -12.77 -4.91
CA PHE A 514 1.11 -12.83 -3.44
C PHE A 514 1.17 -11.42 -2.82
N PRO A 515 0.77 -11.24 -1.54
CA PRO A 515 1.06 -10.01 -0.79
C PRO A 515 2.59 -9.80 -0.67
N TYR A 516 3.06 -8.55 -0.64
CA TYR A 516 4.48 -8.20 -0.74
C TYR A 516 5.40 -8.93 0.26
N GLU A 517 4.97 -9.06 1.52
CA GLU A 517 5.71 -9.80 2.56
C GLU A 517 5.93 -11.28 2.18
N TYR A 518 4.89 -11.93 1.67
CA TYR A 518 4.95 -13.31 1.18
C TYR A 518 5.69 -13.39 -0.16
N GLU A 519 5.64 -12.37 -1.01
CA GLU A 519 6.45 -12.31 -2.24
C GLU A 519 7.94 -12.40 -1.90
N GLN A 520 8.41 -11.58 -0.96
CA GLN A 520 9.82 -11.59 -0.54
C GLN A 520 10.21 -12.91 0.12
N ALA A 521 9.33 -13.46 0.99
CA ALA A 521 9.57 -14.76 1.62
C ALA A 521 9.64 -15.91 0.60
N ILE A 522 8.76 -15.93 -0.40
CA ILE A 522 8.77 -16.93 -1.48
C ILE A 522 10.03 -16.77 -2.33
N ARG A 523 10.41 -15.54 -2.74
CA ARG A 523 11.66 -15.29 -3.49
C ARG A 523 12.88 -15.78 -2.73
N ALA A 524 12.99 -15.49 -1.43
CA ALA A 524 14.08 -15.95 -0.59
C ALA A 524 14.10 -17.49 -0.42
N ALA A 525 12.94 -18.11 -0.22
CA ALA A 525 12.85 -19.56 -0.06
C ALA A 525 13.12 -20.32 -1.37
N VAL A 526 12.69 -19.80 -2.53
CA VAL A 526 13.10 -20.30 -3.86
C VAL A 526 14.61 -20.13 -4.04
N ALA A 527 15.17 -18.98 -3.67
CA ALA A 527 16.59 -18.70 -3.85
C ALA A 527 17.52 -19.57 -2.99
N ASN A 528 17.07 -19.97 -1.81
CA ASN A 528 17.80 -20.79 -0.83
C ASN A 528 17.45 -22.28 -0.87
N GLU A 529 16.64 -22.74 -1.83
CA GLU A 529 16.11 -24.12 -1.91
C GLU A 529 15.35 -24.58 -0.64
N ASP A 530 14.78 -23.65 0.13
CA ASP A 530 13.97 -23.95 1.32
C ASP A 530 12.54 -24.35 0.93
N TYR A 531 12.43 -25.58 0.45
CA TYR A 531 11.14 -26.18 0.09
C TYR A 531 10.18 -26.26 1.29
N GLN A 532 10.68 -26.40 2.54
CA GLN A 532 9.81 -26.54 3.71
C GLN A 532 9.08 -25.23 4.03
N SER A 533 9.76 -24.09 3.91
CA SER A 533 9.12 -22.78 3.99
C SER A 533 8.11 -22.57 2.85
N LEU A 534 8.46 -22.95 1.60
CA LEU A 534 7.54 -22.88 0.47
C LEU A 534 6.25 -23.70 0.70
N TYR A 535 6.37 -24.93 1.17
CA TYR A 535 5.21 -25.76 1.54
C TYR A 535 4.33 -25.10 2.60
N ASN A 536 4.94 -24.56 3.65
CA ASN A 536 4.23 -23.91 4.75
C ASN A 536 3.51 -22.64 4.29
N ILE A 537 4.09 -21.89 3.34
CA ILE A 537 3.46 -20.72 2.71
C ILE A 537 2.31 -21.15 1.79
N PHE A 538 2.54 -22.07 0.85
CA PHE A 538 1.52 -22.51 -0.11
C PHE A 538 0.29 -23.13 0.56
N LYS A 539 0.47 -23.88 1.67
CA LYS A 539 -0.65 -24.39 2.48
C LYS A 539 -1.53 -23.28 3.08
N GLN A 540 -0.95 -22.15 3.48
CA GLN A 540 -1.72 -21.00 4.00
C GLN A 540 -2.58 -20.36 2.90
N PHE A 541 -2.07 -20.30 1.66
CA PHE A 541 -2.83 -19.86 0.48
C PHE A 541 -3.75 -20.94 -0.12
N ASN A 542 -3.93 -22.07 0.56
CA ASN A 542 -4.80 -23.18 0.14
C ASN A 542 -4.44 -23.77 -1.24
N ILE A 543 -3.15 -23.74 -1.56
CA ILE A 543 -2.61 -24.29 -2.80
C ILE A 543 -2.37 -25.78 -2.56
N ASP A 544 -3.20 -26.62 -3.17
CA ASP A 544 -3.10 -28.09 -3.06
C ASP A 544 -2.63 -28.75 -4.37
N TYR A 545 -2.60 -27.98 -5.47
CA TYR A 545 -2.34 -28.47 -6.82
C TYR A 545 -1.34 -27.58 -7.54
N ILE A 546 -0.55 -28.17 -8.43
CA ILE A 546 0.45 -27.47 -9.26
C ILE A 546 0.16 -27.76 -10.73
N ILE A 547 0.08 -26.73 -11.56
CA ILE A 547 0.10 -26.85 -13.02
C ILE A 547 1.47 -26.40 -13.51
N THR A 548 2.18 -27.27 -14.23
CA THR A 548 3.45 -26.92 -14.89
C THR A 548 3.22 -26.67 -16.38
N THR A 549 3.86 -25.64 -16.94
CA THR A 549 3.89 -25.39 -18.39
C THR A 549 5.28 -25.65 -18.96
N GLN A 550 5.41 -26.68 -19.79
CA GLN A 550 6.71 -27.15 -20.29
C GLN A 550 7.15 -26.49 -21.62
N ASN A 551 6.22 -25.86 -22.34
CA ASN A 551 6.45 -25.40 -23.72
C ASN A 551 6.70 -23.87 -23.88
N ILE A 552 7.22 -23.22 -22.84
CA ILE A 552 7.51 -21.77 -22.87
C ILE A 552 8.72 -21.52 -23.80
N PRO A 553 8.60 -20.68 -24.85
CA PRO A 553 9.71 -20.29 -25.71
C PRO A 553 10.91 -19.71 -24.94
N GLU A 554 12.12 -20.09 -25.34
CA GLU A 554 13.38 -19.65 -24.72
C GLU A 554 13.50 -18.10 -24.64
N GLU A 555 13.07 -17.39 -25.69
CA GLU A 555 13.03 -15.92 -25.68
C GLU A 555 12.10 -15.34 -24.60
N LEU A 556 11.01 -16.03 -24.23
CA LEU A 556 10.16 -15.60 -23.12
C LEU A 556 10.80 -15.89 -21.76
N GLN A 557 11.51 -17.02 -21.63
CA GLN A 557 12.28 -17.37 -20.42
C GLN A 557 13.36 -16.31 -20.14
N LYS A 558 13.94 -15.72 -21.20
CA LYS A 558 14.95 -14.65 -21.16
C LYS A 558 14.38 -13.23 -21.20
N SER A 559 13.05 -13.06 -21.18
CA SER A 559 12.38 -11.76 -21.24
C SER A 559 12.18 -11.12 -19.86
N TYR A 560 11.74 -9.86 -19.84
CA TYR A 560 11.37 -9.11 -18.62
C TYR A 560 10.37 -9.82 -17.68
N LEU A 561 9.69 -10.87 -18.15
CA LEU A 561 8.78 -11.67 -17.35
C LEU A 561 9.48 -12.45 -16.23
N PHE A 562 10.77 -12.80 -16.40
CA PHE A 562 11.51 -13.62 -15.44
C PHE A 562 12.82 -12.96 -15.03
N GLU A 563 13.26 -13.23 -13.81
CA GLU A 563 14.64 -13.04 -13.39
C GLU A 563 15.39 -14.33 -13.69
N LEU A 564 16.34 -14.29 -14.65
CA LEU A 564 16.97 -15.49 -15.20
C LEU A 564 17.56 -16.45 -14.14
N PRO A 565 18.26 -16.01 -13.08
CA PRO A 565 18.74 -16.91 -12.02
C PRO A 565 17.59 -17.65 -11.30
N LEU A 566 16.49 -16.95 -11.01
CA LEU A 566 15.29 -17.52 -10.36
C LEU A 566 14.52 -18.50 -11.26
N LEU A 567 14.77 -18.51 -12.56
CA LEU A 567 14.15 -19.43 -13.51
C LEU A 567 15.07 -20.62 -13.83
N GLU A 568 16.27 -20.35 -14.35
CA GLU A 568 17.17 -21.38 -14.89
C GLU A 568 17.87 -22.22 -13.80
N ILE A 569 18.08 -21.65 -12.61
CA ILE A 569 18.80 -22.31 -11.51
C ILE A 569 17.84 -22.82 -10.43
N GLN A 570 16.75 -22.10 -10.15
CA GLN A 570 15.97 -22.24 -8.92
C GLN A 570 14.49 -22.67 -9.11
N GLN A 571 14.01 -22.80 -10.36
CA GLN A 571 12.68 -23.33 -10.69
C GLN A 571 12.77 -24.46 -11.73
N ASP A 572 13.79 -25.31 -11.59
CA ASP A 572 14.11 -26.38 -12.52
C ASP A 572 13.26 -27.66 -12.30
N SER A 573 13.67 -28.77 -12.93
CA SER A 573 13.03 -30.07 -12.70
C SER A 573 13.22 -30.58 -11.26
N SER A 574 14.33 -30.26 -10.59
CA SER A 574 14.53 -30.59 -9.18
C SER A 574 13.54 -29.84 -8.29
N PHE A 575 13.33 -28.54 -8.52
CA PHE A 575 12.33 -27.73 -7.80
C PHE A 575 10.91 -28.29 -7.93
N ILE A 576 10.50 -28.66 -9.15
CA ILE A 576 9.18 -29.26 -9.39
C ILE A 576 9.07 -30.58 -8.62
N ASN A 577 10.01 -31.52 -8.81
CA ASN A 577 10.02 -32.82 -8.12
C ASN A 577 10.15 -32.68 -6.59
N ALA A 578 10.79 -31.62 -6.11
CA ALA A 578 10.92 -31.32 -4.69
C ALA A 578 9.59 -30.85 -4.07
N LEU A 579 8.66 -30.30 -4.88
CA LEU A 579 7.34 -29.79 -4.48
C LEU A 579 6.15 -30.72 -4.82
N SER A 580 6.22 -31.53 -5.88
CA SER A 580 5.09 -32.32 -6.39
C SER A 580 5.10 -33.80 -5.96
N ASN A 581 3.89 -34.38 -5.88
CA ASN A 581 3.67 -35.82 -5.90
C ASN A 581 3.59 -36.34 -7.35
N GLU A 582 2.95 -37.50 -7.56
CA GLU A 582 2.61 -38.04 -8.88
C GLU A 582 1.74 -37.08 -9.73
N ALA A 583 1.85 -37.21 -11.05
CA ALA A 583 1.02 -36.49 -12.01
C ALA A 583 -0.41 -37.04 -12.00
N LEU A 584 -1.39 -36.14 -11.82
CA LEU A 584 -2.81 -36.47 -11.82
C LEU A 584 -3.43 -36.40 -13.22
N LEU A 585 -2.98 -35.43 -14.03
CA LEU A 585 -3.40 -35.25 -15.42
C LEU A 585 -2.21 -34.83 -16.26
N GLU A 586 -2.10 -35.35 -17.47
CA GLU A 586 -1.19 -34.86 -18.49
C GLU A 586 -2.01 -34.46 -19.73
N SER A 587 -1.65 -33.33 -20.32
CA SER A 587 -2.23 -32.88 -21.59
C SER A 587 -1.80 -33.77 -22.76
N ALA A 588 -2.58 -33.78 -23.85
CA ALA A 588 -2.41 -34.74 -24.95
C ALA A 588 -1.07 -34.66 -25.71
N GLN A 589 -0.28 -33.60 -25.54
CA GLN A 589 1.06 -33.44 -26.11
C GLN A 589 2.14 -33.25 -25.03
N GLY A 590 1.83 -33.46 -23.75
CA GLY A 590 2.75 -33.29 -22.61
C GLY A 590 3.08 -31.84 -22.25
N ASN A 591 2.50 -30.85 -22.94
CA ASN A 591 2.82 -29.42 -22.78
C ASN A 591 2.44 -28.86 -21.39
N PHE A 592 1.42 -29.46 -20.77
CA PHE A 592 0.87 -29.11 -19.46
C PHE A 592 0.64 -30.37 -18.63
N THR A 593 0.97 -30.30 -17.34
CA THR A 593 0.79 -31.39 -16.38
C THR A 593 0.21 -30.85 -15.07
N LEU A 594 -0.76 -31.55 -14.50
CA LEU A 594 -1.34 -31.26 -13.18
C LEU A 594 -0.75 -32.25 -12.17
N TYR A 595 -0.17 -31.73 -11.09
CA TYR A 595 0.31 -32.50 -9.95
C TYR A 595 -0.47 -32.13 -8.69
N ARG A 596 -0.42 -33.02 -7.69
CA ARG A 596 -0.77 -32.71 -6.30
C ARG A 596 0.45 -32.18 -5.56
N LEU A 597 0.30 -31.14 -4.73
CA LEU A 597 1.35 -30.65 -3.84
C LEU A 597 1.72 -31.72 -2.81
N LYS A 598 3.02 -31.94 -2.55
CA LYS A 598 3.45 -32.92 -1.54
C LYS A 598 2.92 -32.54 -0.16
N GLY A 599 2.44 -33.54 0.58
CA GLY A 599 1.87 -33.33 1.91
C GLY A 599 0.54 -32.58 1.94
N SER A 600 -0.18 -32.40 0.83
CA SER A 600 -1.61 -32.08 0.85
C SER A 600 -2.42 -33.35 1.19
N SER A 601 -3.27 -33.30 2.21
CA SER A 601 -4.22 -34.38 2.53
C SER A 601 -5.54 -34.18 1.78
N GLU A 602 -6.18 -35.27 1.35
CA GLU A 602 -7.48 -35.20 0.65
C GLU A 602 -8.59 -34.64 1.52
N ASN A 603 -8.51 -34.91 2.83
CA ASN A 603 -9.28 -34.18 3.83
C ASN A 603 -8.50 -32.92 4.21
N THR A 604 -9.05 -31.75 3.87
CA THR A 604 -8.66 -30.46 4.45
C THR A 604 -9.16 -30.39 5.89
N LEU A 605 -8.64 -31.24 6.76
CA LEU A 605 -8.89 -31.22 8.21
C LEU A 605 -8.31 -29.94 8.79
N ILE A 606 -9.12 -28.88 8.80
CA ILE A 606 -8.97 -27.78 9.75
C ILE A 606 -9.53 -28.31 11.06
N THR A 607 -8.69 -29.03 11.80
CA THR A 607 -9.01 -29.59 13.10
C THR A 607 -9.31 -28.46 14.07
N ILE A 608 -10.58 -28.25 14.45
CA ILE A 608 -10.91 -27.28 15.50
C ILE A 608 -10.46 -27.89 16.85
N PRO A 609 -9.49 -27.31 17.58
CA PRO A 609 -9.18 -27.75 18.93
C PRO A 609 -10.36 -27.41 19.86
N GLU A 610 -10.64 -28.30 20.80
CA GLU A 610 -11.92 -28.34 21.54
C GLU A 610 -12.16 -27.15 22.49
N GLN A 611 -11.15 -26.32 22.76
CA GLN A 611 -11.27 -25.22 23.73
C GLN A 611 -10.64 -23.91 23.25
N ILE A 612 -11.49 -22.90 23.03
CA ILE A 612 -11.09 -21.50 23.13
C ILE A 612 -11.13 -21.11 24.61
N VAL A 613 -10.06 -20.49 25.12
CA VAL A 613 -10.06 -19.90 26.46
C VAL A 613 -10.92 -18.63 26.47
N SER A 614 -12.20 -18.80 26.82
CA SER A 614 -13.17 -17.80 27.30
C SER A 614 -13.03 -16.35 26.79
N ILE A 615 -13.47 -16.10 25.55
CA ILE A 615 -13.85 -14.75 25.11
C ILE A 615 -15.17 -14.37 25.82
N PRO A 616 -15.27 -13.22 26.51
CA PRO A 616 -16.49 -12.84 27.19
C PRO A 616 -17.53 -12.29 26.23
N GLN A 617 -18.72 -12.84 26.38
CA GLN A 617 -19.94 -12.18 25.95
C GLN A 617 -20.18 -10.95 26.83
N LYS A 618 -20.06 -9.76 26.25
CA LYS A 618 -20.91 -8.63 26.64
C LYS A 618 -21.28 -7.82 25.41
N GLU A 619 -22.47 -8.10 24.90
CA GLU A 619 -23.16 -7.23 23.95
C GLU A 619 -23.57 -5.94 24.68
N ASP A 620 -22.91 -4.82 24.38
CA ASP A 620 -23.45 -3.50 24.66
C ASP A 620 -23.82 -2.81 23.34
N ALA A 621 -25.03 -2.26 23.28
CA ALA A 621 -25.57 -1.58 22.08
C ALA A 621 -24.72 -0.38 21.62
N ALA A 622 -23.82 0.11 22.47
CA ALA A 622 -22.79 1.07 22.14
C ALA A 622 -21.88 0.59 20.99
N SER A 623 -21.52 -0.69 20.93
CA SER A 623 -20.58 -1.24 19.93
C SER A 623 -21.10 -1.07 18.50
N ASN A 624 -22.38 -1.38 18.25
CA ASN A 624 -23.04 -1.14 16.95
C ASN A 624 -23.10 0.36 16.56
N THR A 625 -23.03 1.27 17.53
CA THR A 625 -23.05 2.73 17.30
C THR A 625 -21.64 3.26 17.05
N ILE A 626 -20.64 2.76 17.79
CA ILE A 626 -19.22 3.09 17.65
C ILE A 626 -18.68 2.61 16.29
N SER A 627 -18.97 1.36 15.90
CA SER A 627 -18.58 0.83 14.58
C SER A 627 -19.23 1.57 13.39
N ALA A 628 -20.35 2.26 13.61
CA ALA A 628 -21.01 3.09 12.59
C ALA A 628 -20.48 4.54 12.54
N LEU A 629 -19.82 5.02 13.60
CA LEU A 629 -19.27 6.38 13.71
C LEU A 629 -17.76 6.44 13.39
N LEU A 630 -17.02 5.35 13.60
CA LEU A 630 -15.59 5.24 13.27
C LEU A 630 -15.21 5.64 11.83
N PRO A 631 -16.02 5.36 10.78
CA PRO A 631 -15.71 5.81 9.41
C PRO A 631 -15.93 7.31 9.16
N ILE A 632 -16.57 8.04 10.08
CA ILE A 632 -16.93 9.46 9.93
C ILE A 632 -15.87 10.39 10.57
N LEU A 633 -15.02 9.85 11.45
CA LEU A 633 -14.09 10.61 12.28
C LEU A 633 -12.62 10.44 11.88
N ARG A 634 -12.19 11.02 10.74
CA ARG A 634 -10.81 11.51 10.52
C ARG A 634 -10.78 12.66 9.49
N PRO A 635 -9.83 13.61 9.58
CA PRO A 635 -8.87 13.86 10.65
C PRO A 635 -9.21 15.15 11.44
N GLY A 636 -9.07 15.12 12.76
CA GLY A 636 -9.17 16.31 13.62
C GLY A 636 -10.21 16.20 14.74
N LEU A 637 -9.71 16.39 15.97
CA LEU A 637 -10.41 16.59 17.26
C LEU A 637 -11.12 15.41 17.97
N ALA A 638 -10.85 15.38 19.28
CA ALA A 638 -11.62 14.81 20.39
C ALA A 638 -11.77 13.28 20.47
N ILE A 639 -10.76 12.63 21.06
CA ILE A 639 -10.94 11.36 21.78
C ILE A 639 -11.54 11.68 23.16
N ILE A 640 -12.70 11.10 23.48
CA ILE A 640 -13.17 10.98 24.87
C ILE A 640 -12.50 9.72 25.45
N PRO A 641 -11.76 9.79 26.57
CA PRO A 641 -11.12 8.60 27.16
C PRO A 641 -12.14 7.57 27.69
N ASP A 642 -11.76 6.30 27.62
CA ASP A 642 -12.61 5.13 27.95
C ASP A 642 -12.91 4.94 29.45
N ASP A 643 -12.37 5.80 30.32
CA ASP A 643 -12.53 5.73 31.77
C ASP A 643 -13.88 6.28 32.28
N GLN A 644 -14.59 7.07 31.46
CA GLN A 644 -15.89 7.68 31.80
C GLN A 644 -17.10 6.74 31.69
N ILE A 645 -16.98 5.51 31.16
CA ILE A 645 -18.15 4.66 30.84
C ILE A 645 -18.35 3.46 31.80
N LYS A 646 -17.33 3.02 32.56
CA LYS A 646 -17.40 1.73 33.30
C LYS A 646 -18.08 1.72 34.69
N ASN A 647 -18.50 2.86 35.24
CA ASN A 647 -19.05 2.95 36.62
C ASN A 647 -20.59 3.01 36.76
N PHE A 648 -21.36 2.56 35.76
CA PHE A 648 -22.84 2.57 35.81
C PHE A 648 -23.51 1.21 36.08
N SER A 649 -22.81 0.22 36.67
CA SER A 649 -23.32 -1.14 36.87
C SER A 649 -23.95 -1.46 38.25
N HIS A 650 -23.93 -0.54 39.22
CA HIS A 650 -24.45 -0.79 40.58
C HIS A 650 -25.45 0.25 41.13
N VAL A 651 -26.35 0.75 40.26
CA VAL A 651 -27.56 1.50 40.68
C VAL A 651 -28.84 0.77 40.24
N SER A 652 -28.98 -0.48 40.67
CA SER A 652 -30.16 -1.31 40.40
C SER A 652 -30.85 -1.88 41.66
N GLN A 653 -30.28 -1.65 42.85
CA GLN A 653 -30.89 -2.03 44.14
C GLN A 653 -30.64 -0.99 45.23
N LEU A 654 -31.48 0.05 45.25
CA LEU A 654 -32.02 0.72 46.45
C LEU A 654 -33.07 1.74 45.98
N PHE A 655 -34.10 1.98 46.80
CA PHE A 655 -35.28 2.81 46.49
C PHE A 655 -36.24 2.28 45.40
N MET A 656 -36.95 1.20 45.73
CA MET A 656 -38.40 1.21 45.52
C MET A 656 -39.08 1.80 46.77
N PRO A 657 -39.61 3.04 46.72
CA PRO A 657 -40.70 3.42 47.59
C PRO A 657 -41.96 2.69 47.13
N GLN A 658 -42.70 2.07 48.05
CA GLN A 658 -44.02 1.54 47.74
C GLN A 658 -44.98 2.69 47.37
N LYS A 659 -45.72 2.53 46.26
CA LYS A 659 -46.84 3.38 45.81
C LYS A 659 -46.54 4.89 45.68
N ALA A 660 -46.39 5.36 44.45
CA ALA A 660 -47.11 6.55 43.99
C ALA A 660 -47.26 6.55 42.46
N SER A 661 -48.48 6.83 42.01
CA SER A 661 -48.81 7.23 40.64
C SER A 661 -48.29 8.63 40.32
N GLU A 662 -48.15 8.94 39.03
CA GLU A 662 -48.08 10.31 38.47
C GLU A 662 -46.96 11.23 38.99
N ILE A 663 -45.73 11.01 38.51
CA ILE A 663 -44.76 12.11 38.35
C ILE A 663 -44.12 12.02 36.95
N THR A 664 -44.55 12.91 36.05
CA THR A 664 -43.92 13.12 34.74
C THR A 664 -42.82 14.16 34.89
N LEU A 665 -41.55 13.74 34.84
CA LEU A 665 -40.41 14.66 34.86
C LEU A 665 -39.82 14.83 33.45
N SER A 666 -39.83 16.07 32.98
CA SER A 666 -39.28 16.50 31.69
C SER A 666 -37.74 16.44 31.69
N PRO A 667 -37.08 16.27 30.52
CA PRO A 667 -35.63 16.16 30.46
C PRO A 667 -34.94 17.50 30.77
N GLY A 668 -34.07 17.51 31.79
CA GLY A 668 -33.27 18.67 32.21
C GLY A 668 -32.25 18.35 33.32
N THR A 669 -30.97 18.36 32.94
CA THR A 669 -29.69 18.27 33.67
C THR A 669 -29.63 18.55 35.19
N TYR A 670 -28.92 17.72 35.97
CA TYR A 670 -28.13 18.10 37.17
C TYR A 670 -26.92 17.15 37.39
N ALA A 671 -25.86 17.61 38.09
CA ALA A 671 -24.62 16.86 38.36
C ALA A 671 -24.12 17.07 39.81
N LEU A 672 -23.33 16.14 40.34
CA LEU A 672 -22.76 16.12 41.70
C LEU A 672 -21.22 16.26 41.68
N PRO A 673 -20.60 17.04 42.60
CA PRO A 673 -19.14 17.12 42.76
C PRO A 673 -18.62 16.29 43.96
N LEU A 674 -17.48 15.61 43.77
CA LEU A 674 -16.70 14.89 44.80
C LEU A 674 -15.55 15.78 45.33
N ILE A 675 -15.13 15.60 46.59
CA ILE A 675 -14.22 16.56 47.27
C ILE A 675 -12.79 16.04 47.48
N SER A 676 -12.53 14.80 47.95
CA SER A 676 -11.21 14.12 47.78
C SER A 676 -11.17 12.68 48.35
N SER A 677 -10.09 11.96 48.04
CA SER A 677 -9.72 10.68 48.67
C SER A 677 -8.21 10.67 48.97
N SER A 678 -7.77 9.92 49.99
CA SER A 678 -6.36 9.79 50.36
C SER A 678 -5.99 8.37 50.78
N HIS A 679 -4.74 7.98 50.54
CA HIS A 679 -4.19 6.66 50.86
C HIS A 679 -2.87 6.81 51.64
N SER A 680 -2.62 5.91 52.59
CA SER A 680 -1.34 5.81 53.31
C SER A 680 -0.94 4.36 53.55
N LEU A 681 0.37 4.09 53.53
CA LEU A 681 0.99 2.82 53.89
C LEU A 681 1.59 2.97 55.29
N ASN A 682 1.14 2.13 56.22
CA ASN A 682 1.61 2.15 57.61
C ASN A 682 2.21 0.80 57.98
N PHE A 683 3.30 0.84 58.73
CA PHE A 683 3.92 -0.36 59.32
C PHE A 683 3.45 -0.47 60.76
N GLU A 684 2.61 -1.46 61.07
CA GLU A 684 2.17 -1.69 62.44
C GLU A 684 3.29 -2.39 63.21
N GLN A 685 3.98 -1.63 64.07
CA GLN A 685 5.14 -2.10 64.84
C GLN A 685 4.82 -3.26 65.80
N ASP A 686 3.58 -3.35 66.28
CA ASP A 686 3.15 -4.40 67.21
C ASP A 686 2.81 -5.74 66.53
N THR A 687 2.53 -5.72 65.22
CA THR A 687 2.14 -6.90 64.43
C THR A 687 3.19 -7.30 63.38
N ASN A 688 4.18 -6.44 63.10
CA ASN A 688 5.19 -6.60 62.05
C ASN A 688 4.61 -6.83 60.64
N THR A 689 3.37 -6.36 60.41
CA THR A 689 2.72 -6.43 59.10
C THR A 689 2.59 -5.06 58.45
N LEU A 690 2.86 -5.00 57.15
CA LEU A 690 2.62 -3.83 56.30
C LEU A 690 1.13 -3.78 55.93
N SER A 691 0.47 -2.68 56.25
CA SER A 691 -0.94 -2.44 55.93
C SER A 691 -1.14 -1.13 55.15
N GLN A 692 -2.17 -1.10 54.32
CA GLN A 692 -2.55 0.06 53.51
C GLN A 692 -3.94 0.53 53.89
N THR A 693 -4.07 1.83 54.12
CA THR A 693 -5.31 2.48 54.58
C THR A 693 -5.79 3.49 53.54
N ALA A 694 -7.10 3.60 53.36
CA ALA A 694 -7.78 4.43 52.37
C ALA A 694 -8.94 5.19 53.02
N THR A 695 -8.97 6.53 52.93
CA THR A 695 -10.06 7.37 53.42
C THR A 695 -10.69 8.19 52.28
N LEU A 696 -12.02 8.21 52.20
CA LEU A 696 -12.82 8.89 51.19
C LEU A 696 -13.77 9.90 51.85
N ASP A 697 -13.69 11.17 51.44
CA ASP A 697 -14.50 12.26 51.98
C ASP A 697 -15.42 12.83 50.89
N TYR A 698 -16.73 12.89 51.18
CA TYR A 698 -17.75 13.37 50.23
C TYR A 698 -18.88 14.12 50.95
N THR A 699 -19.61 14.96 50.22
CA THR A 699 -20.66 15.82 50.79
C THR A 699 -22.00 15.54 50.13
N LEU A 700 -23.03 15.28 50.92
CA LEU A 700 -24.40 15.08 50.45
C LEU A 700 -25.31 16.12 51.13
N ASP A 701 -26.16 16.81 50.37
CA ASP A 701 -27.02 17.92 50.85
C ASP A 701 -26.28 18.93 51.78
N GLN A 702 -25.06 19.30 51.38
CA GLN A 702 -24.15 20.21 52.10
C GLN A 702 -23.64 19.70 53.48
N GLN A 703 -23.78 18.41 53.80
CA GLN A 703 -23.18 17.77 54.98
C GLN A 703 -22.03 16.81 54.57
N PRO A 704 -20.81 16.97 55.13
CA PRO A 704 -19.67 16.12 54.79
C PRO A 704 -19.66 14.81 55.58
N TYR A 705 -19.23 13.73 54.92
CA TYR A 705 -19.07 12.38 55.42
C TYR A 705 -17.68 11.84 55.04
N SER A 706 -17.15 10.95 55.87
CA SER A 706 -15.82 10.34 55.71
C SER A 706 -15.91 8.83 55.93
N TYR A 707 -15.23 8.04 55.08
CA TYR A 707 -15.23 6.58 55.15
C TYR A 707 -13.80 6.02 54.99
N THR A 708 -13.34 5.20 55.94
CA THR A 708 -11.98 4.61 55.94
C THR A 708 -12.02 3.09 55.85
N ALA A 709 -11.18 2.49 55.00
CA ALA A 709 -10.94 1.06 54.90
C ALA A 709 -9.43 0.75 55.01
N SER A 710 -9.06 -0.39 55.58
CA SER A 710 -7.66 -0.84 55.75
C SER A 710 -7.49 -2.31 55.35
N GLN A 711 -6.35 -2.66 54.76
CA GLN A 711 -6.01 -4.02 54.35
C GLN A 711 -4.54 -4.34 54.68
N ALA A 712 -4.30 -5.43 55.40
CA ALA A 712 -2.96 -5.97 55.65
C ALA A 712 -2.53 -6.85 54.48
N LEU A 713 -1.29 -6.69 53.98
CA LEU A 713 -0.91 -7.29 52.70
C LEU A 713 -0.42 -8.74 52.82
N PHE A 714 0.51 -9.07 53.72
CA PHE A 714 0.98 -10.47 53.94
C PHE A 714 1.48 -10.69 55.39
N PRO A 715 1.21 -11.87 56.03
CA PRO A 715 1.54 -12.10 57.43
C PRO A 715 2.86 -12.83 57.74
N SER A 716 3.64 -13.30 56.74
CA SER A 716 4.75 -14.24 57.03
C SER A 716 5.92 -14.26 56.03
N ILE A 717 6.59 -13.13 55.83
CA ILE A 717 7.94 -13.07 55.22
C ILE A 717 8.82 -12.11 56.02
N THR A 718 9.99 -12.57 56.48
CA THR A 718 11.02 -11.75 57.13
C THR A 718 12.18 -11.46 56.19
N LYS A 719 13.05 -10.51 56.57
CA LYS A 719 13.95 -9.79 55.65
C LYS A 719 15.12 -10.59 55.07
N ASP A 720 15.40 -11.79 55.58
CA ASP A 720 16.70 -12.44 55.41
C ASP A 720 16.64 -13.77 54.64
N ASN A 721 16.91 -13.66 53.32
CA ASN A 721 17.53 -14.65 52.41
C ASN A 721 16.67 -15.68 51.62
N ILE A 722 17.22 -15.97 50.42
CA ILE A 722 17.17 -17.21 49.60
C ILE A 722 16.31 -17.18 48.29
N VAL A 723 16.90 -17.60 47.14
CA VAL A 723 16.27 -17.80 45.79
C VAL A 723 16.46 -19.24 45.27
N GLN A 724 15.47 -19.88 44.64
CA GLN A 724 15.54 -21.30 44.19
C GLN A 724 15.71 -21.47 42.67
N ILE A 725 16.54 -22.42 42.21
CA ILE A 725 16.69 -22.88 40.82
C ILE A 725 16.88 -24.42 40.82
N ASN A 726 16.14 -25.15 39.96
CA ASN A 726 16.13 -26.62 39.89
C ASN A 726 16.01 -27.28 41.28
N ASP A 727 15.00 -26.85 42.03
CA ASP A 727 14.72 -27.25 43.43
C ASP A 727 15.81 -26.93 44.48
N ILE A 728 16.89 -26.21 44.15
CA ILE A 728 17.98 -25.87 45.07
C ILE A 728 18.07 -24.35 45.31
N PHE A 729 18.38 -23.97 46.53
CA PHE A 729 18.23 -22.63 47.12
C PHE A 729 19.59 -21.90 47.30
N TYR A 730 19.69 -20.63 46.89
CA TYR A 730 20.91 -19.80 46.78
C TYR A 730 20.82 -18.47 47.56
N THR A 731 21.94 -17.93 48.02
CA THR A 731 21.99 -16.66 48.78
C THR A 731 22.80 -15.57 48.05
N PRO A 732 22.68 -14.28 48.43
CA PRO A 732 23.50 -13.20 47.85
C PRO A 732 25.02 -13.38 48.04
N GLY A 733 25.47 -14.38 48.79
CA GLY A 733 26.88 -14.74 49.03
C GLY A 733 27.54 -15.60 47.93
N ASP A 734 26.80 -16.05 46.91
CA ASP A 734 27.30 -16.99 45.88
C ASP A 734 27.89 -16.30 44.61
N ILE A 735 28.02 -14.96 44.66
CA ILE A 735 29.20 -14.13 44.31
C ILE A 735 30.18 -14.56 43.18
N GLN A 736 30.48 -13.60 42.29
CA GLN A 736 31.69 -13.46 41.44
C GLN A 736 32.06 -14.60 40.47
N ASN A 737 31.19 -14.88 39.48
CA ASN A 737 31.61 -15.59 38.26
C ASN A 737 31.18 -14.81 37.01
N ILE A 738 32.13 -14.36 36.18
CA ILE A 738 31.83 -13.69 34.90
C ILE A 738 31.50 -14.75 33.85
N ALA A 739 30.30 -14.67 33.29
CA ALA A 739 29.85 -15.53 32.20
C ALA A 739 30.48 -15.10 30.85
N ALA A 740 31.59 -15.75 30.47
CA ALA A 740 32.12 -15.64 29.11
C ALA A 740 31.31 -16.53 28.17
N LEU A 741 30.41 -15.92 27.38
CA LEU A 741 29.62 -16.58 26.34
C LEU A 741 30.52 -17.02 25.17
N ASN A 742 30.40 -18.28 24.77
CA ASN A 742 31.10 -18.81 23.59
C ASN A 742 30.21 -19.89 22.94
N GLY A 743 29.20 -19.44 22.20
CA GLY A 743 28.08 -20.28 21.74
C GLY A 743 27.11 -20.65 22.87
N ASP A 744 26.45 -21.81 22.76
CA ASP A 744 25.44 -22.33 23.71
C ASP A 744 26.00 -22.75 25.08
N VAL A 745 27.18 -22.24 25.45
CA VAL A 745 27.97 -22.68 26.62
C VAL A 745 28.35 -21.50 27.51
N VAL A 746 27.82 -21.48 28.73
CA VAL A 746 28.15 -20.50 29.77
C VAL A 746 29.31 -20.99 30.62
N ASN A 747 30.40 -20.22 30.70
CA ASN A 747 31.58 -20.57 31.48
C ASN A 747 31.60 -19.81 32.83
N LEU A 748 31.71 -20.53 33.94
CA LEU A 748 31.90 -19.94 35.28
C LEU A 748 33.40 -19.77 35.56
N LEU A 749 33.82 -18.58 36.02
CA LEU A 749 35.22 -18.17 36.18
C LEU A 749 35.49 -17.56 37.56
N GLN A 750 36.39 -18.16 38.35
CA GLN A 750 36.77 -17.72 39.69
C GLN A 750 38.05 -16.86 39.66
N LYS A 751 38.06 -15.71 40.36
CA LYS A 751 39.25 -14.84 40.49
C LYS A 751 40.36 -15.55 41.26
N GLU A 752 41.60 -15.54 40.77
CA GLU A 752 42.76 -15.95 41.56
C GLU A 752 43.33 -14.73 42.32
N ASN A 753 43.71 -14.92 43.59
CA ASN A 753 43.86 -13.81 44.55
C ASN A 753 45.07 -12.88 44.35
N ASN A 754 45.97 -13.17 43.41
CA ASN A 754 47.21 -12.40 43.21
C ASN A 754 47.27 -11.77 41.82
N SER A 755 47.29 -10.43 41.74
CA SER A 755 47.63 -9.69 40.52
C SER A 755 49.08 -9.95 40.11
N LEU A 756 49.33 -10.08 38.81
CA LEU A 756 50.68 -10.15 38.22
C LEU A 756 51.39 -8.79 38.18
N ILE A 757 50.67 -7.69 38.43
CA ILE A 757 51.21 -6.35 38.64
C ILE A 757 51.02 -6.02 40.13
N PRO A 758 52.10 -5.87 40.93
CA PRO A 758 51.99 -5.83 42.39
C PRO A 758 51.47 -4.49 42.94
N ASP A 759 51.94 -3.36 42.40
CA ASP A 759 51.40 -2.01 42.68
C ASP A 759 51.76 -0.99 41.57
N THR A 760 51.15 0.20 41.61
CA THR A 760 51.39 1.29 40.66
C THR A 760 52.82 1.84 40.68
N SER A 761 53.48 1.86 41.85
CA SER A 761 54.84 2.39 41.99
C SER A 761 55.91 1.49 41.34
N TYR A 762 55.56 0.23 41.11
CA TYR A 762 56.35 -0.72 40.33
C TYR A 762 56.43 -0.32 38.85
N LEU A 763 55.38 0.31 38.30
CA LEU A 763 55.32 0.69 36.88
C LEU A 763 56.49 1.61 36.49
N ALA A 764 56.71 2.69 37.25
CA ALA A 764 57.75 3.67 36.96
C ALA A 764 59.18 3.10 36.97
N LYS A 765 59.42 2.00 37.69
CA LYS A 765 60.76 1.39 37.84
C LYS A 765 61.04 0.26 36.86
N GLU A 766 60.00 -0.47 36.48
CA GLU A 766 60.12 -1.81 35.89
C GLU A 766 59.43 -1.94 34.52
N TRP A 767 58.69 -0.92 34.09
CA TRP A 767 58.14 -0.83 32.73
C TRP A 767 59.01 0.11 31.89
N SER A 768 59.07 -0.13 30.59
CA SER A 768 59.83 0.71 29.67
C SER A 768 59.11 2.04 29.47
N GLN A 769 59.80 3.13 29.78
CA GLN A 769 59.36 4.50 29.53
C GLN A 769 59.87 4.97 28.17
N GLY A 770 59.08 5.78 27.46
CA GLY A 770 59.54 6.44 26.24
C GLY A 770 58.52 7.41 25.66
N ASP A 771 58.91 8.04 24.55
CA ASP A 771 58.01 8.74 23.65
C ASP A 771 57.50 7.75 22.60
N CYS A 772 56.18 7.57 22.52
CA CYS A 772 55.56 6.62 21.61
C CYS A 772 55.07 7.20 20.27
N ASN A 773 55.27 8.50 19.97
CA ASN A 773 55.04 9.04 18.62
C ASN A 773 56.28 9.66 17.96
N ALA A 774 57.37 9.88 18.70
CA ALA A 774 58.76 9.95 18.19
C ALA A 774 58.96 10.91 16.99
N HIS A 775 58.43 12.13 17.09
CA HIS A 775 58.47 13.10 15.99
C HIS A 775 59.84 13.75 15.76
N THR A 776 60.72 13.78 16.76
CA THR A 776 62.09 14.35 16.69
C THR A 776 63.06 13.59 17.60
N ASN A 777 64.37 13.82 17.43
CA ASN A 777 65.44 13.10 18.15
C ASN A 777 65.81 13.68 19.53
N ASP A 778 65.06 14.66 20.07
CA ASP A 778 65.32 15.23 21.40
C ASP A 778 64.11 15.00 22.33
N PRO A 779 64.18 14.06 23.28
CA PRO A 779 62.98 13.51 23.94
C PRO A 779 62.67 14.22 25.27
N SER A 780 62.01 15.37 25.22
CA SER A 780 61.37 15.95 26.41
C SER A 780 59.97 15.37 26.59
N VAL A 781 59.88 14.25 27.33
CA VAL A 781 58.65 13.67 27.89
C VAL A 781 58.86 13.33 29.36
N THR A 782 57.87 13.59 30.21
CA THR A 782 58.03 13.53 31.67
C THR A 782 57.20 12.41 32.30
N PHE A 783 57.79 11.74 33.31
CA PHE A 783 57.15 10.70 34.11
C PHE A 783 57.34 11.03 35.60
N THR A 784 56.26 11.41 36.28
CA THR A 784 56.32 11.90 37.67
C THR A 784 55.54 10.95 38.59
N GLN A 785 56.23 10.30 39.53
CA GLN A 785 55.60 9.44 40.52
C GLN A 785 55.16 10.27 41.73
N GLU A 786 53.85 10.40 41.92
CA GLU A 786 53.25 11.08 43.07
C GLU A 786 52.54 10.11 44.02
N THR A 787 52.02 10.64 45.13
CA THR A 787 51.30 9.90 46.17
C THR A 787 49.97 9.33 45.70
N GLU A 788 49.29 9.97 44.72
CA GLU A 788 47.98 9.52 44.21
C GLU A 788 48.11 8.56 43.01
N GLY A 789 49.24 8.58 42.30
CA GLY A 789 49.47 7.75 41.12
C GLY A 789 50.73 8.15 40.33
N LEU A 790 50.92 7.52 39.18
CA LEU A 790 52.00 7.81 38.24
C LEU A 790 51.49 8.70 37.11
N ILE A 791 52.06 9.89 36.98
CA ILE A 791 51.70 10.91 35.98
C ILE A 791 52.58 10.74 34.74
N LEU A 792 51.95 10.73 33.57
CA LEU A 792 52.59 10.78 32.25
C LEU A 792 52.18 12.11 31.61
N GLU A 793 53.15 12.93 31.20
CA GLU A 793 52.92 14.28 30.66
C GLU A 793 53.32 14.34 29.16
N ALA A 794 52.48 14.94 28.33
CA ALA A 794 52.70 15.09 26.89
C ALA A 794 53.16 16.53 26.57
N THR A 795 54.32 16.67 25.94
CA THR A 795 54.98 17.97 25.74
C THR A 795 55.46 18.15 24.29
N ASP A 796 55.24 19.33 23.72
CA ASP A 796 55.71 19.77 22.39
C ASP A 796 55.48 18.75 21.24
N ASN A 797 54.28 18.15 21.19
CA ASN A 797 53.87 17.08 20.26
C ASN A 797 54.48 15.68 20.49
N HIS A 798 55.15 15.44 21.62
CA HIS A 798 55.66 14.12 22.03
C HIS A 798 54.78 13.46 23.12
N ASN A 799 54.40 12.21 22.93
CA ASN A 799 53.46 11.46 23.77
C ASN A 799 54.21 10.51 24.72
N ALA A 800 54.30 10.86 26.00
CA ALA A 800 54.81 9.96 27.05
C ALA A 800 54.01 8.64 27.10
N CYS A 801 54.72 7.52 27.13
CA CYS A 801 54.15 6.19 27.28
C CYS A 801 54.97 5.28 28.18
N LEU A 802 54.27 4.34 28.83
CA LEU A 802 54.82 3.28 29.67
C LEU A 802 54.33 1.94 29.16
N TYR A 803 55.23 0.99 28.91
CA TYR A 803 54.84 -0.32 28.42
C TYR A 803 55.66 -1.49 28.95
N LYS A 804 55.03 -2.67 29.03
CA LYS A 804 55.68 -3.92 29.39
C LYS A 804 54.98 -5.10 28.73
N THR A 805 55.78 -6.03 28.20
CA THR A 805 55.31 -7.36 27.79
C THR A 805 55.34 -8.29 29.00
N ILE A 806 54.19 -8.87 29.34
CA ILE A 806 54.02 -9.82 30.43
C ILE A 806 53.73 -11.19 29.78
N ALA A 807 54.49 -12.22 30.17
CA ALA A 807 54.20 -13.60 29.76
C ALA A 807 52.98 -14.11 30.51
N LEU A 808 52.02 -14.69 29.79
CA LEU A 808 50.72 -15.13 30.33
C LEU A 808 50.47 -16.60 30.00
N GLN A 809 49.56 -17.24 30.74
CA GLN A 809 49.16 -18.60 30.44
C GLN A 809 48.15 -18.61 29.29
N GLU A 810 48.57 -19.16 28.16
CA GLU A 810 47.76 -19.23 26.93
C GLU A 810 46.39 -19.91 27.17
N GLN A 811 45.35 -19.41 26.52
CA GLN A 811 43.94 -19.82 26.65
C GLN A 811 43.33 -19.66 28.06
N SER A 812 44.01 -18.97 28.98
CA SER A 812 43.47 -18.70 30.32
C SER A 812 42.81 -17.31 30.39
N PRO A 813 41.69 -17.14 31.11
CA PRO A 813 41.05 -15.83 31.25
C PRO A 813 41.82 -14.95 32.24
N TYR A 814 41.96 -13.67 31.91
CA TYR A 814 42.53 -12.62 32.75
C TYR A 814 41.60 -11.41 32.75
N VAL A 815 41.68 -10.60 33.79
CA VAL A 815 41.10 -9.24 33.81
C VAL A 815 42.25 -8.24 33.98
N PHE A 816 42.40 -7.32 33.04
CA PHE A 816 43.25 -6.14 33.19
C PHE A 816 42.40 -4.99 33.71
N SER A 817 42.82 -4.34 34.79
CA SER A 817 42.10 -3.21 35.39
C SER A 817 43.04 -2.09 35.78
N PHE A 818 42.55 -0.86 35.72
CA PHE A 818 43.27 0.33 36.14
C PHE A 818 42.31 1.46 36.47
N SER A 819 42.75 2.35 37.36
CA SER A 819 42.13 3.65 37.58
C SER A 819 42.98 4.73 36.92
N TYR A 820 42.35 5.73 36.31
CA TYR A 820 43.05 6.83 35.68
C TYR A 820 42.29 8.15 35.84
N LYS A 821 43.00 9.26 35.62
CA LYS A 821 42.47 10.62 35.62
C LYS A 821 43.30 11.46 34.63
N SER A 822 42.64 12.22 33.75
CA SER A 822 43.31 13.02 32.72
C SER A 822 42.78 14.45 32.68
N ASN A 823 43.63 15.40 32.31
CA ASN A 823 43.21 16.75 31.91
C ASN A 823 42.66 16.81 30.47
N ASN A 824 42.86 15.75 29.66
CA ASN A 824 42.46 15.67 28.26
C ASN A 824 41.15 14.88 28.09
N LYS A 825 40.46 15.07 26.97
CA LYS A 825 39.19 14.43 26.59
C LYS A 825 39.29 12.95 26.23
N SER A 826 40.48 12.35 26.27
CA SER A 826 40.65 10.89 26.16
C SER A 826 41.97 10.43 26.76
N ALA A 827 41.91 9.45 27.65
CA ALA A 827 43.05 8.61 28.00
C ALA A 827 43.09 7.44 27.02
N LYS A 828 44.31 7.00 26.68
CA LYS A 828 44.50 5.92 25.70
C LYS A 828 45.35 4.83 26.33
N VAL A 829 44.76 3.66 26.45
CA VAL A 829 45.45 2.44 26.85
C VAL A 829 45.29 1.43 25.73
N PHE A 830 46.38 0.72 25.41
CA PHE A 830 46.39 -0.32 24.40
C PHE A 830 46.93 -1.60 25.01
N MET A 831 46.25 -2.70 24.75
CA MET A 831 46.74 -4.03 25.11
C MET A 831 46.85 -4.87 23.84
N GLN A 832 48.06 -5.28 23.50
CA GLN A 832 48.32 -6.22 22.42
C GLN A 832 48.42 -7.64 22.99
N ASN A 833 47.53 -8.52 22.56
CA ASN A 833 47.42 -9.91 23.01
C ASN A 833 47.56 -10.84 21.79
N GLY A 834 48.80 -11.20 21.45
CA GLY A 834 49.14 -11.76 20.14
C GLY A 834 49.02 -10.73 19.01
N ASP A 835 48.39 -11.11 17.90
CA ASP A 835 48.13 -10.21 16.76
C ASP A 835 46.93 -9.26 17.03
N THR A 836 46.14 -9.51 18.06
CA THR A 836 44.97 -8.69 18.41
C THR A 836 45.38 -7.52 19.29
N ILE A 837 45.29 -6.30 18.74
CA ILE A 837 45.38 -5.07 19.51
C ILE A 837 43.97 -4.71 19.99
N LEU A 838 43.81 -4.60 21.31
CA LEU A 838 42.61 -4.07 21.97
C LEU A 838 42.89 -2.61 22.35
N PRO A 839 42.49 -1.63 21.51
CA PRO A 839 42.48 -0.23 21.92
C PRO A 839 41.36 -0.01 22.92
N ILE A 840 41.65 0.77 23.96
CA ILE A 840 40.68 1.15 24.99
C ILE A 840 40.52 2.67 24.89
N PRO A 841 39.66 3.16 23.98
CA PRO A 841 39.31 4.57 23.92
C PRO A 841 38.24 4.84 24.96
N ASP A 842 38.55 5.69 25.92
CA ASP A 842 37.56 6.25 26.83
C ASP A 842 37.47 7.76 26.60
N SER A 843 36.27 8.27 26.32
CA SER A 843 36.04 9.69 26.05
C SER A 843 35.69 10.39 27.35
N ILE A 844 36.66 11.13 27.88
CA ILE A 844 36.62 11.72 29.22
C ILE A 844 35.80 13.00 29.19
N SER A 845 34.68 13.01 29.91
CA SER A 845 33.81 14.19 30.09
C SER A 845 34.29 15.14 31.20
N ASP A 846 35.12 14.66 32.12
CA ASP A 846 35.52 15.39 33.34
C ASP A 846 36.89 14.94 33.87
N ASN A 847 37.56 15.82 34.63
CA ASN A 847 38.83 15.50 35.27
C ASN A 847 38.61 14.85 36.65
N GLN A 848 37.92 13.70 36.68
CA GLN A 848 37.73 12.85 37.86
C GLN A 848 38.43 11.49 37.69
N TRP A 849 38.43 10.68 38.75
CA TRP A 849 38.98 9.32 38.73
C TRP A 849 37.98 8.32 38.14
N HIS A 850 38.36 7.68 37.04
CA HIS A 850 37.61 6.62 36.38
C HIS A 850 38.31 5.27 36.58
N ARG A 851 37.57 4.15 36.64
CA ARG A 851 38.13 2.78 36.77
C ARG A 851 37.58 1.89 35.66
N ILE A 852 38.47 1.25 34.92
CA ILE A 852 38.16 0.31 33.84
C ILE A 852 38.62 -1.08 34.25
N GLU A 853 37.81 -2.10 33.94
CA GLU A 853 38.16 -3.52 34.09
C GLU A 853 37.81 -4.30 32.82
N ILE A 854 38.74 -5.10 32.30
CA ILE A 854 38.69 -5.67 30.94
C ILE A 854 38.98 -7.17 30.98
N PRO A 855 37.96 -8.04 30.84
CA PRO A 855 38.16 -9.47 30.71
C PRO A 855 38.68 -9.83 29.30
N PHE A 856 39.69 -10.69 29.21
CA PHE A 856 40.20 -11.24 27.96
C PHE A 856 40.73 -12.67 28.14
N ILE A 857 40.80 -13.44 27.06
CA ILE A 857 41.50 -14.73 27.04
C ILE A 857 42.94 -14.48 26.58
N ALA A 858 43.92 -14.81 27.42
CA ALA A 858 45.31 -14.52 27.12
C ALA A 858 45.89 -15.45 26.05
N ASN A 859 46.76 -14.87 25.23
CA ASN A 859 47.74 -15.59 24.42
C ASN A 859 49.01 -15.84 25.28
N ALA A 860 50.10 -16.35 24.70
CA ALA A 860 51.36 -16.63 25.41
C ALA A 860 52.01 -15.39 26.08
N SER A 861 51.66 -14.18 25.62
CA SER A 861 52.02 -12.92 26.28
C SER A 861 51.06 -11.79 25.88
N ALA A 862 50.95 -10.77 26.74
CA ALA A 862 50.31 -9.51 26.40
C ALA A 862 51.28 -8.34 26.65
N THR A 863 51.31 -7.38 25.72
CA THR A 863 52.02 -6.11 25.90
C THR A 863 51.01 -5.01 26.20
N ILE A 864 51.14 -4.40 27.36
CA ILE A 864 50.26 -3.33 27.83
C ILE A 864 51.00 -2.00 27.68
N TYR A 865 50.31 -1.00 27.14
CA TYR A 865 50.82 0.36 26.94
C TYR A 865 49.87 1.39 27.58
N LEU A 866 50.38 2.19 28.52
CA LEU A 866 49.71 3.35 29.11
C LEU A 866 50.27 4.62 28.47
N TYR A 867 49.41 5.60 28.12
CA TYR A 867 49.81 6.86 27.48
C TYR A 867 49.35 8.09 28.26
N SER A 868 50.08 9.21 28.13
CA SER A 868 49.67 10.53 28.62
C SER A 868 48.45 11.11 27.91
N GLY A 869 48.23 10.75 26.64
CA GLY A 869 47.15 11.28 25.79
C GLY A 869 47.69 11.75 24.44
N THR A 870 47.08 12.79 23.86
CA THR A 870 47.58 13.47 22.66
C THR A 870 48.30 14.77 22.98
N ALA A 871 49.57 14.87 22.58
CA ALA A 871 50.45 16.01 22.84
C ALA A 871 50.06 17.31 22.10
N ALA A 872 49.12 17.26 21.15
CA ALA A 872 48.50 18.46 20.58
C ALA A 872 47.66 19.24 21.61
N ASP A 873 47.28 18.59 22.72
CA ASP A 873 46.41 19.13 23.77
C ASP A 873 47.14 19.37 25.10
N ASN A 874 48.47 19.17 25.16
CA ASN A 874 49.29 19.17 26.39
C ASN A 874 48.70 18.25 27.49
N ALA A 875 48.55 16.98 27.15
CA ALA A 875 47.83 16.00 27.95
C ALA A 875 48.65 15.44 29.12
N ASP A 876 48.10 15.54 30.33
CA ASP A 876 48.65 14.95 31.55
C ASP A 876 47.65 13.89 32.05
N THR A 877 48.10 12.63 32.17
CA THR A 877 47.27 11.53 32.66
C THR A 877 47.95 10.77 33.79
N THR A 878 47.25 10.68 34.92
CA THR A 878 47.66 9.95 36.12
C THR A 878 47.00 8.57 36.14
N TYR A 879 47.79 7.53 36.37
CA TYR A 879 47.32 6.14 36.52
C TYR A 879 47.54 5.62 37.95
N THR A 880 46.61 4.83 38.46
CA THR A 880 46.71 4.12 39.75
C THR A 880 45.89 2.82 39.77
N ASN A 881 46.05 1.97 40.78
CA ASN A 881 45.40 0.67 40.91
C ASN A 881 45.51 -0.21 39.63
N VAL A 882 46.69 -0.22 38.99
CA VAL A 882 46.92 -0.99 37.75
C VAL A 882 47.18 -2.46 38.12
N GLU A 883 46.22 -3.32 37.80
CA GLU A 883 46.19 -4.74 38.17
C GLU A 883 46.01 -5.62 36.92
N LEU A 884 46.64 -6.81 36.90
CA LEU A 884 46.39 -7.84 35.90
C LEU A 884 46.15 -9.16 36.62
N THR A 885 44.89 -9.57 36.74
CA THR A 885 44.52 -10.70 37.59
C THR A 885 44.14 -11.94 36.78
N PRO A 886 44.74 -13.12 37.02
CA PRO A 886 44.27 -14.38 36.44
C PRO A 886 42.91 -14.81 37.00
N TYR A 887 42.11 -15.43 36.14
CA TYR A 887 40.87 -16.10 36.50
C TYR A 887 40.96 -17.56 36.09
N LYS A 888 40.40 -18.44 36.91
CA LYS A 888 40.38 -19.88 36.66
C LYS A 888 38.98 -20.32 36.24
N LYS A 889 38.90 -21.03 35.12
CA LYS A 889 37.65 -21.62 34.65
C LYS A 889 37.22 -22.76 35.58
N VAL A 890 36.02 -22.62 36.17
CA VAL A 890 35.43 -23.55 37.14
C VAL A 890 34.58 -24.60 36.43
N GLN A 891 33.67 -24.17 35.54
CA GLN A 891 32.71 -25.05 34.87
C GLN A 891 32.26 -24.47 33.52
N SER A 892 31.71 -25.33 32.65
CA SER A 892 30.99 -24.92 31.42
C SER A 892 29.60 -25.55 31.44
N ILE A 893 28.55 -24.78 31.17
CA ILE A 893 27.14 -25.20 31.19
C ILE A 893 26.62 -25.14 29.75
N VAL A 894 26.33 -26.30 29.14
CA VAL A 894 25.72 -26.39 27.80
C VAL A 894 24.20 -26.33 27.95
N LEU A 895 23.54 -25.37 27.31
CA LEU A 895 22.09 -25.24 27.35
C LEU A 895 21.44 -26.14 26.28
N HIS A 896 20.97 -27.32 26.69
CA HIS A 896 20.14 -28.21 25.87
C HIS A 896 18.94 -28.72 26.68
N ASN A 897 17.75 -28.65 26.09
CA ASN A 897 16.49 -29.31 26.47
C ASN A 897 16.18 -29.41 27.98
N LEU A 898 15.49 -28.41 28.53
CA LEU A 898 14.86 -28.50 29.85
C LEU A 898 13.33 -28.43 29.74
N ILE A 899 12.72 -29.61 29.65
CA ILE A 899 11.30 -29.84 29.93
C ILE A 899 11.18 -30.14 31.43
N ALA A 900 10.30 -29.44 32.15
CA ALA A 900 9.99 -29.73 33.55
C ALA A 900 8.47 -29.83 33.75
N HIS A 901 8.01 -30.97 34.26
CA HIS A 901 6.63 -31.19 34.69
C HIS A 901 6.44 -30.85 36.17
N THR A 902 5.37 -30.16 36.54
CA THR A 902 4.81 -30.21 37.92
C THR A 902 3.30 -29.97 37.99
N LYS A 903 2.56 -31.10 37.94
CA LYS A 903 1.35 -31.48 38.72
C LYS A 903 0.38 -30.39 39.24
N THR A 904 -0.87 -30.49 38.79
CA THR A 904 -2.05 -29.67 39.17
C THR A 904 -2.69 -30.04 40.52
N ILE A 905 -3.30 -29.06 41.20
CA ILE A 905 -4.44 -29.22 42.14
C ILE A 905 -5.46 -28.10 41.84
N SER A 906 -6.74 -28.44 41.65
CA SER A 906 -7.88 -27.52 41.39
C SER A 906 -8.42 -26.92 42.71
N VAL A 907 -9.27 -25.88 42.81
CA VAL A 907 -10.33 -25.26 41.96
C VAL A 907 -10.49 -23.75 42.42
N ASP A 908 -11.37 -22.85 41.96
CA ASP A 908 -12.59 -22.92 41.12
C ASP A 908 -12.97 -21.58 40.42
N THR A 909 -13.88 -21.66 39.45
CA THR A 909 -14.72 -20.62 38.81
C THR A 909 -14.10 -19.45 38.00
N PRO A 910 -14.79 -18.93 36.94
CA PRO A 910 -14.13 -18.18 35.85
C PRO A 910 -14.71 -16.76 35.53
N THR A 911 -13.87 -15.81 35.08
CA THR A 911 -14.33 -14.49 34.57
C THR A 911 -13.49 -13.88 33.43
N SER A 912 -14.07 -13.90 32.23
CA SER A 912 -14.08 -12.83 31.20
C SER A 912 -12.81 -12.03 30.79
N PHE A 913 -12.29 -12.28 29.57
CA PHE A 913 -11.27 -11.47 28.87
C PHE A 913 -11.82 -10.32 27.98
N SER A 914 -12.16 -9.15 28.53
CA SER A 914 -12.67 -8.05 27.69
C SER A 914 -11.54 -7.48 26.81
N PHE A 915 -11.67 -7.55 25.49
CA PHE A 915 -10.85 -6.77 24.57
C PHE A 915 -11.19 -5.27 24.70
N SER A 916 -10.56 -4.60 25.66
CA SER A 916 -10.30 -3.16 25.56
C SER A 916 -9.30 -2.95 24.42
N PRO A 917 -9.36 -1.85 23.65
CA PRO A 917 -8.22 -1.45 22.84
C PRO A 917 -6.99 -1.35 23.75
N GLU A 918 -5.85 -1.89 23.32
CA GLU A 918 -4.65 -1.91 24.16
C GLU A 918 -4.28 -0.51 24.62
N LYS A 919 -3.86 -0.43 25.88
CA LYS A 919 -3.64 0.83 26.58
C LYS A 919 -2.49 1.57 25.87
N LYS A 920 -2.83 2.63 25.15
CA LYS A 920 -1.86 3.62 24.66
C LYS A 920 -0.89 3.95 25.79
N THR A 921 0.37 3.65 25.56
CA THR A 921 1.47 3.83 26.50
C THR A 921 2.16 5.13 26.13
N PRO A 922 2.00 6.21 26.93
CA PRO A 922 2.58 7.49 26.59
C PRO A 922 4.11 7.36 26.62
N MET A 923 4.75 7.60 25.48
CA MET A 923 6.19 7.82 25.43
C MET A 923 6.49 9.27 25.76
N GLN A 924 7.33 9.44 26.78
CA GLN A 924 7.73 10.75 27.23
C GLN A 924 8.73 11.34 26.24
N LEU A 925 8.26 12.27 25.41
CA LEU A 925 9.11 13.10 24.58
C LEU A 925 9.89 14.08 25.47
N PRO A 926 11.11 14.50 25.08
CA PRO A 926 11.75 15.66 25.69
C PRO A 926 10.85 16.89 25.51
N PRO A 927 10.86 17.87 26.43
CA PRO A 927 10.20 19.16 26.21
C PRO A 927 10.74 19.85 24.96
N LEU A 928 9.92 20.62 24.23
CA LEU A 928 10.32 21.28 22.98
C LEU A 928 11.51 22.24 23.14
N SER A 929 11.76 22.78 24.33
CA SER A 929 12.99 23.53 24.68
C SER A 929 14.28 22.70 24.55
N GLN A 930 14.20 21.38 24.69
CA GLN A 930 15.32 20.45 24.62
C GLN A 930 15.45 19.79 23.24
N TRP A 931 14.55 20.08 22.30
CA TRP A 931 14.66 19.61 20.92
C TRP A 931 15.77 20.38 20.21
N ALA A 932 16.57 19.67 19.42
CA ALA A 932 17.67 20.25 18.68
C ALA A 932 17.13 21.26 17.66
N THR A 933 17.52 22.53 17.81
CA THR A 933 17.17 23.62 16.90
C THR A 933 18.05 23.60 15.66
N GLY A 934 17.52 24.01 14.51
CA GLY A 934 18.30 24.07 13.28
C GLY A 934 17.63 24.87 12.16
N ASP A 935 18.41 25.15 11.11
CA ASP A 935 17.89 25.57 9.81
C ASP A 935 17.89 24.37 8.88
N CYS A 936 16.80 23.61 8.90
CA CYS A 936 16.68 22.34 8.17
C CYS A 936 16.65 22.51 6.63
N ARG A 937 16.84 23.72 6.09
CA ARG A 937 16.90 23.98 4.63
C ARG A 937 17.92 25.07 4.23
N ALA A 938 18.99 25.26 5.00
CA ALA A 938 20.09 26.14 4.58
C ALA A 938 20.63 25.75 3.18
N ILE A 939 20.55 26.70 2.23
CA ILE A 939 21.26 26.62 0.95
C ILE A 939 22.62 27.36 1.03
N ASP A 940 22.79 28.22 2.04
CA ASP A 940 24.06 28.87 2.44
C ASP A 940 24.08 29.09 3.98
N GLU A 941 25.23 28.92 4.63
CA GLU A 941 25.36 28.75 6.10
C GLU A 941 25.30 30.03 6.97
N LYS A 942 24.72 31.15 6.50
CA LYS A 942 25.03 32.50 7.07
C LYS A 942 23.90 33.41 7.55
N HIS A 943 22.66 32.93 7.71
CA HIS A 943 21.56 33.75 8.27
C HIS A 943 20.92 33.13 9.52
N ALA A 944 20.31 33.99 10.35
CA ALA A 944 19.81 33.63 11.67
C ALA A 944 18.32 33.23 11.63
N VAL A 945 18.05 31.95 11.88
CA VAL A 945 16.72 31.43 12.25
C VAL A 945 16.41 31.76 13.72
N PHE A 946 15.14 32.07 14.03
CA PHE A 946 14.73 32.50 15.37
C PHE A 946 13.87 31.46 16.09
N PHE A 947 14.21 31.26 17.36
CA PHE A 947 13.52 30.42 18.32
C PHE A 947 13.26 31.24 19.58
N SER A 948 12.01 31.31 20.05
CA SER A 948 11.69 31.90 21.36
C SER A 948 10.93 30.93 22.24
N HIS A 949 11.35 30.85 23.50
CA HIS A 949 10.76 30.03 24.56
C HIS A 949 10.76 30.85 25.85
N GLU A 950 9.63 30.89 26.54
CA GLU A 950 9.51 31.31 27.93
C GLU A 950 9.02 30.08 28.71
N ASP A 951 9.41 29.90 29.97
CA ASP A 951 9.04 28.70 30.72
C ASP A 951 7.51 28.57 30.86
N ASP A 952 6.98 27.36 30.65
CA ASP A 952 5.56 27.03 30.47
C ASP A 952 4.82 27.68 29.26
N ALA A 953 5.53 28.29 28.31
CA ALA A 953 4.96 28.89 27.10
C ALA A 953 5.23 28.07 25.80
N PRO A 954 4.35 28.14 24.78
CA PRO A 954 4.55 27.43 23.51
C PRO A 954 5.78 27.94 22.73
N ILE A 955 6.68 27.04 22.33
CA ILE A 955 7.87 27.38 21.55
C ILE A 955 7.45 27.98 20.21
N THR A 956 8.10 29.09 19.83
CA THR A 956 7.78 29.78 18.58
C THR A 956 8.96 29.72 17.62
N LEU A 957 8.70 29.14 16.45
CA LEU A 957 9.64 29.00 15.34
C LEU A 957 9.35 30.09 14.31
N LYS A 958 10.36 30.89 13.96
CA LYS A 958 10.21 31.93 12.95
C LYS A 958 11.20 31.75 11.80
N ALA A 959 10.65 31.58 10.59
CA ALA A 959 11.39 31.69 9.34
C ALA A 959 11.64 33.15 8.99
N ILE A 960 12.82 33.46 8.46
CA ILE A 960 13.23 34.80 8.00
C ILE A 960 14.05 34.62 6.71
N ASP A 961 13.85 35.51 5.73
CA ASP A 961 14.61 35.57 4.46
C ASP A 961 14.74 34.22 3.71
N GLY A 962 13.72 33.37 3.79
CA GLY A 962 13.66 32.07 3.10
C GLY A 962 14.30 30.88 3.84
N HIS A 963 14.94 31.13 4.99
CA HIS A 963 15.51 30.09 5.85
C HIS A 963 14.44 29.52 6.81
N SER A 964 14.36 28.19 6.95
CA SER A 964 13.27 27.50 7.65
C SER A 964 13.71 26.96 9.00
N ALA A 965 13.42 27.73 10.05
CA ALA A 965 13.60 27.30 11.44
C ALA A 965 12.86 25.97 11.69
N CYS A 966 13.59 24.98 12.19
CA CYS A 966 13.07 23.67 12.61
C CYS A 966 13.57 23.32 14.01
N ILE A 967 12.82 22.46 14.68
CA ILE A 967 13.28 21.75 15.90
C ILE A 967 13.04 20.26 15.71
N TYR A 968 13.93 19.43 16.26
CA TYR A 968 13.77 17.98 16.19
C TYR A 968 14.26 17.23 17.42
N ALA A 969 13.59 16.14 17.74
CA ALA A 969 14.03 15.18 18.73
C ALA A 969 14.24 13.81 18.08
N LYS A 970 15.30 13.12 18.49
CA LYS A 970 15.42 11.68 18.30
C LYS A 970 14.64 11.00 19.42
N VAL A 971 13.89 9.97 19.06
CA VAL A 971 13.02 9.19 19.95
C VAL A 971 13.33 7.73 19.66
N ASP A 972 13.74 6.99 20.69
CA ASP A 972 13.86 5.55 20.57
C ASP A 972 12.47 4.94 20.33
N ILE A 973 12.39 4.01 19.40
CA ILE A 973 11.14 3.38 19.00
C ILE A 973 11.30 1.86 18.97
N THR A 974 10.21 1.17 19.28
CA THR A 974 10.14 -0.28 19.27
C THR A 974 9.76 -0.76 17.87
N HIS A 975 10.37 -1.84 17.40
CA HIS A 975 9.97 -2.50 16.16
C HIS A 975 8.53 -3.03 16.24
N ASN A 976 7.86 -3.17 15.09
CA ASN A 976 6.50 -3.70 14.99
C ASN A 976 5.49 -3.00 15.93
N THR A 977 5.70 -1.72 16.21
CA THR A 977 4.90 -0.94 17.17
C THR A 977 4.30 0.26 16.44
N ALA A 978 3.06 0.58 16.76
CA ALA A 978 2.36 1.72 16.17
C ALA A 978 2.37 2.89 17.15
N TYR A 979 2.36 4.09 16.59
CA TYR A 979 2.63 5.32 17.30
C TYR A 979 1.61 6.37 16.90
N THR A 980 0.93 6.98 17.87
CA THR A 980 0.11 8.17 17.65
C THR A 980 0.87 9.40 18.16
N PHE A 981 1.31 10.26 17.24
CA PHE A 981 1.87 11.56 17.56
C PHE A 981 0.77 12.62 17.54
N VAL A 982 0.63 13.40 18.62
CA VAL A 982 -0.29 14.52 18.73
C VAL A 982 0.53 15.80 18.89
N ILE A 983 0.26 16.80 18.06
CA ILE A 983 0.91 18.11 18.11
C ILE A 983 -0.12 19.21 17.91
N ASN A 984 -0.03 20.27 18.73
CA ASN A 984 -0.82 21.48 18.55
C ASN A 984 0.05 22.59 17.96
N ALA A 985 -0.43 23.26 16.92
CA ALA A 985 0.25 24.37 16.28
C ALA A 985 -0.70 25.57 16.07
N ARG A 986 -0.13 26.77 16.04
CA ARG A 986 -0.82 28.02 15.66
C ARG A 986 0.10 28.88 14.81
N SER A 987 -0.40 29.34 13.67
CA SER A 987 0.26 30.40 12.89
C SER A 987 -0.66 31.60 12.66
N VAL A 988 -0.04 32.76 12.46
CA VAL A 988 -0.72 34.01 12.08
C VAL A 988 -0.67 34.20 10.56
N GLN A 989 0.43 33.82 9.91
CA GLN A 989 0.66 33.99 8.47
C GLN A 989 0.44 32.70 7.67
N ASN A 990 0.90 31.54 8.15
CA ASN A 990 0.83 30.29 7.40
C ASN A 990 -0.56 29.64 7.45
N GLN A 991 -0.98 29.07 6.32
CA GLN A 991 -2.16 28.20 6.22
C GLN A 991 -1.81 26.71 6.26
N HIS A 992 -0.55 26.34 6.08
CA HIS A 992 -0.06 24.96 6.09
C HIS A 992 1.29 24.87 6.81
N ILE A 993 1.38 24.01 7.83
CA ILE A 993 2.53 23.87 8.72
C ILE A 993 3.02 22.41 8.67
N PRO A 994 4.15 22.12 8.01
CA PRO A 994 4.62 20.75 7.81
C PRO A 994 5.42 20.21 9.01
N PHE A 995 5.32 18.91 9.25
CA PHE A 995 6.17 18.16 10.18
C PHE A 995 6.46 16.75 9.64
N TYR A 996 7.55 16.15 10.12
CA TYR A 996 8.15 14.96 9.50
C TYR A 996 8.61 13.99 10.58
N VAL A 997 8.54 12.69 10.31
CA VAL A 997 9.14 11.63 11.13
C VAL A 997 10.04 10.80 10.23
N GLN A 998 11.34 10.80 10.51
CA GLN A 998 12.35 10.07 9.76
C GLN A 998 12.89 8.91 10.60
N PHE A 999 12.93 7.71 10.05
CA PHE A 999 13.51 6.55 10.74
C PHE A 999 15.02 6.45 10.48
N ASP A 1000 15.72 5.70 11.34
CA ASP A 1000 17.12 5.30 11.17
C ASP A 1000 17.35 4.37 9.97
N THR A 1001 16.27 3.87 9.34
CA THR A 1001 16.27 3.12 8.08
C THR A 1001 15.85 3.98 6.87
N ASP A 1002 16.64 3.99 5.81
CA ASP A 1002 16.54 4.90 4.65
C ASP A 1002 15.27 4.81 3.74
N LYS A 1003 14.26 4.00 4.07
CA LYS A 1003 13.21 3.58 3.10
C LYS A 1003 11.77 4.07 3.33
N ASP A 1004 11.34 4.45 4.53
CA ASP A 1004 9.90 4.66 4.84
C ASP A 1004 9.59 5.89 5.72
N ASN A 1005 10.06 7.08 5.36
CA ASN A 1005 9.90 8.30 6.16
C ASN A 1005 8.51 8.96 6.04
N VAL A 1006 7.88 9.32 7.17
CA VAL A 1006 6.54 9.92 7.23
C VAL A 1006 6.58 11.45 7.12
N LYS A 1007 5.70 12.04 6.30
CA LYS A 1007 5.67 13.48 6.00
C LYS A 1007 4.23 13.99 6.00
N GLN A 1008 3.90 14.96 6.86
CA GLN A 1008 2.54 15.48 7.00
C GLN A 1008 2.51 16.99 7.26
N ALA A 1009 1.33 17.61 7.23
CA ALA A 1009 1.14 19.03 7.55
C ALA A 1009 -0.17 19.30 8.28
N LEU A 1010 -0.19 20.33 9.13
CA LEU A 1010 -1.40 20.92 9.71
C LEU A 1010 -1.91 22.05 8.83
N ASP A 1011 -3.22 22.06 8.58
CA ASP A 1011 -3.91 23.20 7.96
C ASP A 1011 -4.39 24.16 9.06
N THR A 1012 -4.03 25.44 8.96
CA THR A 1012 -4.33 26.44 10.00
C THR A 1012 -5.12 27.64 9.49
N THR A 1013 -6.26 27.92 10.13
CA THR A 1013 -6.95 29.20 9.99
C THR A 1013 -6.34 30.22 10.97
N ALA A 1014 -5.95 31.38 10.43
CA ALA A 1014 -5.07 32.33 11.12
C ALA A 1014 -5.51 32.65 12.57
N GLN A 1015 -4.54 32.57 13.49
CA GLN A 1015 -4.63 32.90 14.92
C GLN A 1015 -5.36 31.91 15.85
N THR A 1016 -5.78 30.73 15.40
CA THR A 1016 -6.32 29.68 16.31
C THR A 1016 -5.36 28.49 16.49
N TRP A 1017 -5.34 27.92 17.70
CA TRP A 1017 -4.64 26.65 17.97
C TRP A 1017 -5.38 25.51 17.29
N GLN A 1018 -4.64 24.68 16.54
CA GLN A 1018 -5.14 23.54 15.78
C GLN A 1018 -4.34 22.29 16.21
N SER A 1019 -5.04 21.18 16.46
CA SER A 1019 -4.45 19.90 16.83
C SER A 1019 -4.39 18.96 15.63
N ALA A 1020 -3.25 18.33 15.40
CA ALA A 1020 -3.15 17.18 14.51
C ALA A 1020 -2.74 15.93 15.29
N THR A 1021 -3.32 14.82 14.86
CA THR A 1021 -3.07 13.47 15.37
C THR A 1021 -2.65 12.61 14.18
N VAL A 1022 -1.45 12.04 14.25
CA VAL A 1022 -0.83 11.29 13.16
C VAL A 1022 -0.39 9.94 13.68
N ASP A 1023 -0.95 8.89 13.09
CA ASP A 1023 -0.56 7.52 13.38
C ASP A 1023 0.50 7.07 12.37
N PHE A 1024 1.60 6.49 12.86
CA PHE A 1024 2.62 5.84 12.04
C PHE A 1024 3.05 4.49 12.63
N GLN A 1025 3.56 3.60 11.78
CA GLN A 1025 4.06 2.29 12.17
C GLN A 1025 5.57 2.23 11.94
N THR A 1026 6.30 1.54 12.81
CA THR A 1026 7.75 1.44 12.72
C THR A 1026 8.17 0.36 11.71
N PRO A 1027 9.09 0.66 10.78
CA PRO A 1027 9.71 -0.35 9.94
C PRO A 1027 10.34 -1.47 10.78
N LYS A 1028 10.36 -2.70 10.26
CA LYS A 1028 10.75 -3.90 11.01
C LYS A 1028 12.20 -3.88 11.54
N GLU A 1029 13.04 -3.04 10.96
CA GLU A 1029 14.46 -2.85 11.30
C GLU A 1029 14.75 -1.50 11.97
N ALA A 1030 13.74 -0.63 12.14
CA ALA A 1030 13.93 0.71 12.70
C ALA A 1030 13.93 0.70 14.23
N THR A 1031 14.90 1.39 14.83
CA THR A 1031 15.07 1.51 16.29
C THR A 1031 15.03 2.95 16.79
N GLN A 1032 15.18 3.94 15.89
CA GLN A 1032 15.04 5.36 16.20
C GLN A 1032 14.17 6.09 15.16
N ALA A 1033 13.35 7.01 15.66
CA ALA A 1033 12.60 7.97 14.87
C ALA A 1033 13.07 9.39 15.21
N ILE A 1034 13.23 10.24 14.21
CA ILE A 1034 13.57 11.65 14.36
C ILE A 1034 12.34 12.46 13.95
N ILE A 1035 11.71 13.11 14.92
CA ILE A 1035 10.51 13.93 14.70
C ILE A 1035 10.95 15.38 14.52
N TYR A 1036 10.58 16.00 13.40
CA TYR A 1036 10.93 17.37 13.03
C TYR A 1036 9.68 18.27 12.92
N LEU A 1037 9.67 19.40 13.61
CA LEU A 1037 8.68 20.49 13.51
C LEU A 1037 9.28 21.69 12.78
N TYR A 1038 8.47 22.47 12.03
CA TYR A 1038 8.96 23.53 11.14
C TYR A 1038 8.11 24.81 11.17
N SER A 1039 8.75 25.95 11.00
CA SER A 1039 8.10 27.26 10.80
C SER A 1039 7.26 27.40 9.52
N GLY A 1040 7.38 26.46 8.57
CA GLY A 1040 6.59 26.42 7.32
C GLY A 1040 7.27 27.08 6.12
N LYS A 1041 6.49 27.39 5.07
CA LYS A 1041 7.03 27.89 3.79
C LYS A 1041 6.22 29.06 3.24
N ASP A 1042 6.85 30.22 3.16
CA ASP A 1042 6.63 31.16 2.06
C ASP A 1042 7.99 31.78 1.63
N GLU A 1043 8.25 31.88 0.33
CA GLU A 1043 9.63 32.07 -0.20
C GLU A 1043 10.17 33.50 -0.04
N ASN A 1044 9.36 34.46 0.44
CA ASN A 1044 9.76 35.85 0.67
C ASN A 1044 9.01 36.51 1.85
N ALA A 1045 8.54 35.75 2.84
CA ALA A 1045 7.82 36.31 3.99
C ALA A 1045 8.21 35.66 5.31
N ASP A 1046 8.38 36.48 6.35
CA ASP A 1046 8.55 36.03 7.73
C ASP A 1046 7.31 35.25 8.18
N THR A 1047 7.47 33.94 8.42
CA THR A 1047 6.38 33.09 8.92
C THR A 1047 6.68 32.60 10.32
N GLU A 1048 5.71 32.79 11.21
CA GLU A 1048 5.83 32.48 12.64
C GLU A 1048 4.82 31.38 13.01
N VAL A 1049 5.32 30.32 13.65
CA VAL A 1049 4.54 29.17 14.10
C VAL A 1049 4.87 28.90 15.55
N ALA A 1050 3.84 28.96 16.41
CA ALA A 1050 3.92 28.49 17.78
C ALA A 1050 3.48 27.02 17.84
N TYR A 1051 4.21 26.21 18.61
CA TYR A 1051 3.92 24.81 18.90
C TYR A 1051 3.76 24.62 20.41
N GLN A 1052 2.84 23.76 20.83
CA GLN A 1052 2.79 23.26 22.22
C GLN A 1052 3.46 21.89 22.29
N GLU A 1053 3.82 21.48 23.51
CA GLU A 1053 4.41 20.17 23.79
C GLU A 1053 3.61 19.02 23.14
N PRO A 1054 4.23 18.22 22.25
CA PRO A 1054 3.58 17.08 21.66
C PRO A 1054 3.47 15.91 22.64
N SER A 1055 2.52 15.00 22.37
CA SER A 1055 2.55 13.66 22.92
C SER A 1055 2.87 12.64 21.84
N LEU A 1056 3.56 11.57 22.20
CA LEU A 1056 3.74 10.38 21.37
C LEU A 1056 3.24 9.18 22.16
N ASP A 1057 2.10 8.61 21.79
CA ASP A 1057 1.61 7.39 22.41
C ASP A 1057 2.10 6.20 21.59
N SER A 1058 2.89 5.30 22.20
CA SER A 1058 3.13 3.99 21.61
C SER A 1058 1.97 3.06 21.93
N TYR A 1059 1.68 2.15 21.02
CA TYR A 1059 0.94 0.94 21.33
C TYR A 1059 1.61 -0.19 20.55
N PRO A 1060 2.02 -1.30 21.21
CA PRO A 1060 2.48 -2.46 20.48
C PRO A 1060 1.40 -2.81 19.47
N LEU A 1061 1.78 -3.09 18.22
CA LEU A 1061 0.85 -3.89 17.43
C LEU A 1061 0.82 -5.24 18.14
N PRO A 1062 -0.36 -5.81 18.44
CA PRO A 1062 -0.39 -7.16 18.98
C PRO A 1062 0.41 -8.01 18.00
N ASP A 1063 1.40 -8.75 18.52
CA ASP A 1063 2.14 -9.70 17.70
C ASP A 1063 1.07 -10.55 17.02
N MET A 1064 0.95 -10.41 15.70
CA MET A 1064 0.18 -11.34 14.89
C MET A 1064 1.02 -12.61 14.74
N GLN A 1065 1.29 -13.23 15.90
CA GLN A 1065 1.48 -14.66 16.03
C GLN A 1065 0.41 -15.30 15.14
N PRO A 1066 0.78 -16.03 14.07
CA PRO A 1066 -0.20 -16.81 13.33
C PRO A 1066 -0.80 -17.79 14.33
N TYR A 1067 -2.06 -17.56 14.74
CA TYR A 1067 -2.69 -18.12 15.95
C TYR A 1067 -2.17 -19.51 16.30
N LEU A 1068 -1.22 -19.57 17.25
CA LEU A 1068 -0.41 -20.78 17.44
C LEU A 1068 -1.26 -21.86 18.11
N TYR A 1069 -1.73 -22.76 17.27
CA TYR A 1069 -2.40 -24.00 17.61
C TYR A 1069 -1.52 -24.82 18.58
N LYS A 1070 -2.08 -25.15 19.75
CA LYS A 1070 -1.51 -26.16 20.64
C LYS A 1070 -2.23 -27.49 20.38
N GLU A 1071 -1.51 -28.52 19.93
CA GLU A 1071 -2.07 -29.87 19.85
C GLU A 1071 -2.50 -30.35 21.26
N PRO A 1072 -3.61 -31.09 21.39
CA PRO A 1072 -3.93 -31.81 22.62
C PRO A 1072 -2.82 -32.83 22.90
N GLU A 1073 -2.24 -32.79 24.10
CA GLU A 1073 -1.16 -33.70 24.52
C GLU A 1073 -1.65 -35.15 24.72
N ASP A 1074 -2.97 -35.38 24.74
CA ASP A 1074 -3.58 -36.70 24.94
C ASP A 1074 -4.28 -37.22 23.67
N LYS A 1075 -3.83 -38.38 23.18
CA LYS A 1075 -4.37 -39.08 22.01
C LYS A 1075 -5.42 -40.15 22.35
N THR A 1076 -5.79 -40.29 23.63
CA THR A 1076 -6.56 -41.46 24.10
C THR A 1076 -8.04 -41.21 24.37
N SER A 1077 -8.49 -39.95 24.37
CA SER A 1077 -9.88 -39.57 24.17
C SER A 1077 -9.97 -38.63 22.96
N THR A 1078 -10.45 -39.12 21.82
CA THR A 1078 -10.86 -38.24 20.71
C THR A 1078 -12.24 -37.67 21.05
N PRO A 1079 -12.37 -36.38 21.42
CA PRO A 1079 -13.64 -35.70 21.29
C PRO A 1079 -14.08 -35.72 19.82
N SER A 1080 -15.38 -35.54 19.57
CA SER A 1080 -15.93 -35.37 18.24
C SER A 1080 -15.45 -34.04 17.64
N LEU A 1081 -14.25 -34.06 17.05
CA LEU A 1081 -13.64 -32.88 16.43
C LEU A 1081 -14.60 -32.28 15.41
N ALA A 1082 -15.02 -31.04 15.67
CA ALA A 1082 -15.98 -30.31 14.85
C ALA A 1082 -15.54 -30.30 13.39
N SER A 1083 -16.31 -30.99 12.54
CA SER A 1083 -15.98 -31.16 11.13
C SER A 1083 -16.63 -30.06 10.32
N ILE A 1084 -15.81 -29.17 9.76
CA ILE A 1084 -16.24 -28.16 8.79
C ILE A 1084 -16.11 -28.74 7.38
N THR A 1085 -17.22 -28.80 6.63
CA THR A 1085 -17.18 -28.97 5.17
C THR A 1085 -17.78 -27.74 4.50
N SER A 1086 -17.33 -27.40 3.29
CA SER A 1086 -17.87 -26.25 2.56
C SER A 1086 -18.08 -26.55 1.08
N GLU A 1087 -19.12 -25.92 0.53
CA GLU A 1087 -19.50 -25.96 -0.86
C GLU A 1087 -19.47 -24.53 -1.41
N LYS A 1088 -18.64 -24.30 -2.43
CA LYS A 1088 -18.58 -23.01 -3.12
C LYS A 1088 -19.78 -22.85 -4.05
N ILE A 1089 -20.73 -21.99 -3.68
CA ILE A 1089 -21.90 -21.67 -4.51
C ILE A 1089 -21.51 -20.68 -5.62
N SER A 1090 -20.68 -19.68 -5.30
CA SER A 1090 -20.16 -18.68 -6.24
C SER A 1090 -18.93 -17.97 -5.66
N PRO A 1091 -18.20 -17.13 -6.42
CA PRO A 1091 -17.06 -16.35 -5.90
C PRO A 1091 -17.38 -15.45 -4.69
N ILE A 1092 -18.66 -15.18 -4.42
CA ILE A 1092 -19.16 -14.34 -3.33
C ILE A 1092 -19.97 -15.10 -2.27
N ALA A 1093 -20.10 -16.43 -2.39
CA ALA A 1093 -20.97 -17.20 -1.51
C ALA A 1093 -20.52 -18.65 -1.33
N TYR A 1094 -20.40 -19.07 -0.08
CA TYR A 1094 -20.08 -20.44 0.33
C TYR A 1094 -21.15 -20.95 1.29
N ARG A 1095 -21.59 -22.19 1.10
CA ARG A 1095 -22.32 -22.96 2.12
C ARG A 1095 -21.29 -23.65 3.00
N VAL A 1096 -21.48 -23.57 4.31
CA VAL A 1096 -20.61 -24.21 5.28
C VAL A 1096 -21.48 -25.10 6.17
N HIS A 1097 -21.15 -26.39 6.20
CA HIS A 1097 -21.74 -27.36 7.10
C HIS A 1097 -20.79 -27.57 8.27
N LEU A 1098 -21.31 -27.35 9.46
CA LEU A 1098 -20.64 -27.55 10.73
C LEU A 1098 -21.30 -28.78 11.37
N SER A 1099 -20.51 -29.79 11.74
CA SER A 1099 -21.03 -30.97 12.46
C SER A 1099 -20.18 -31.23 13.69
N HIS A 1100 -20.82 -31.68 14.77
CA HIS A 1100 -20.18 -31.85 16.09
C HIS A 1100 -19.54 -30.55 16.63
N MET A 1101 -20.21 -29.40 16.42
CA MET A 1101 -19.70 -28.10 16.85
C MET A 1101 -19.83 -27.94 18.38
N PRO A 1102 -18.72 -27.68 19.11
CA PRO A 1102 -18.77 -27.36 20.54
C PRO A 1102 -19.36 -25.96 20.77
N LYS A 1103 -19.67 -25.63 22.03
CA LYS A 1103 -20.31 -24.35 22.43
C LYS A 1103 -19.61 -23.11 21.89
N GLN A 1104 -18.28 -23.11 21.78
CA GLN A 1104 -17.51 -22.11 21.03
C GLN A 1104 -16.50 -22.80 20.10
N ALA A 1105 -16.43 -22.37 18.84
CA ALA A 1105 -15.56 -22.96 17.82
C ALA A 1105 -14.85 -21.87 16.99
N LEU A 1106 -13.58 -22.11 16.62
CA LEU A 1106 -12.83 -21.27 15.70
C LEU A 1106 -13.03 -21.75 14.26
N MET A 1107 -13.55 -20.90 13.39
CA MET A 1107 -13.64 -21.17 11.94
C MET A 1107 -12.62 -20.32 11.17
N GLN A 1108 -11.63 -20.99 10.58
CA GLN A 1108 -10.75 -20.38 9.57
C GLN A 1108 -11.34 -20.56 8.17
N PHE A 1109 -11.36 -19.49 7.40
CA PHE A 1109 -11.82 -19.45 6.01
C PHE A 1109 -10.72 -18.89 5.13
N LYS A 1110 -10.24 -19.72 4.20
CA LYS A 1110 -8.99 -19.47 3.46
C LYS A 1110 -9.10 -18.44 2.32
N GLU A 1111 -10.25 -17.77 2.18
CA GLU A 1111 -10.35 -16.56 1.35
C GLU A 1111 -9.64 -15.38 2.05
N PRO A 1112 -9.02 -14.46 1.28
CA PRO A 1112 -8.41 -13.23 1.80
C PRO A 1112 -9.32 -12.47 2.77
N PHE A 1113 -8.73 -11.94 3.85
CA PHE A 1113 -9.43 -11.16 4.85
C PHE A 1113 -10.05 -9.91 4.24
N HIS A 1114 -11.37 -9.81 4.34
CA HIS A 1114 -12.12 -8.62 3.96
C HIS A 1114 -13.37 -8.50 4.81
N THR A 1115 -13.54 -7.37 5.49
CA THR A 1115 -14.68 -7.04 6.39
C THR A 1115 -16.06 -7.07 5.72
N GLY A 1116 -16.08 -7.31 4.40
CA GLY A 1116 -17.28 -7.59 3.61
C GLY A 1116 -17.81 -9.03 3.72
N TRP A 1117 -17.00 -10.01 4.15
CA TRP A 1117 -17.46 -11.38 4.37
C TRP A 1117 -18.30 -11.47 5.66
N ASN A 1118 -19.52 -12.00 5.56
CA ASN A 1118 -20.45 -12.08 6.69
C ASN A 1118 -21.18 -13.43 6.74
N ILE A 1119 -21.56 -13.85 7.95
CA ILE A 1119 -22.32 -15.08 8.20
C ILE A 1119 -23.82 -14.81 8.12
N TYR A 1120 -24.56 -15.69 7.45
CA TYR A 1120 -26.01 -15.68 7.34
C TYR A 1120 -26.57 -17.04 7.80
N SER A 1121 -27.66 -17.02 8.56
CA SER A 1121 -28.29 -18.21 9.14
C SER A 1121 -29.22 -18.98 8.19
N GLN A 1122 -29.32 -18.54 6.93
CA GLN A 1122 -30.08 -19.25 5.90
C GLN A 1122 -29.26 -20.42 5.33
N GLN A 1123 -29.92 -21.52 4.96
CA GLN A 1123 -29.29 -22.68 4.32
C GLN A 1123 -29.18 -22.55 2.78
N THR A 1124 -29.99 -21.66 2.19
CA THR A 1124 -30.10 -21.48 0.73
C THR A 1124 -29.72 -20.07 0.33
N TYR A 1125 -28.75 -19.95 -0.58
CA TYR A 1125 -28.34 -18.67 -1.14
C TYR A 1125 -29.33 -18.19 -2.21
N HIS A 1126 -29.78 -16.95 -2.08
CA HIS A 1126 -30.53 -16.23 -3.10
C HIS A 1126 -29.81 -14.93 -3.46
N TRP A 1127 -30.09 -14.37 -4.64
CA TRP A 1127 -29.50 -13.10 -5.07
C TRP A 1127 -29.79 -11.93 -4.11
N TYR A 1128 -30.88 -12.00 -3.33
CA TYR A 1128 -31.23 -11.02 -2.31
C TYR A 1128 -30.69 -11.34 -0.91
N THR A 1129 -30.05 -12.50 -0.68
CA THR A 1129 -29.45 -12.83 0.64
C THR A 1129 -28.50 -11.74 1.16
N PRO A 1130 -27.65 -11.08 0.33
CA PRO A 1130 -26.84 -9.92 0.76
C PRO A 1130 -27.65 -8.71 1.30
N LEU A 1131 -28.95 -8.62 1.04
CA LEU A 1131 -29.85 -7.55 1.52
C LEU A 1131 -30.51 -7.89 2.88
N LEU A 1132 -30.40 -9.13 3.33
CA LEU A 1132 -30.98 -9.57 4.60
C LEU A 1132 -30.09 -9.18 5.79
N PRO A 1133 -30.63 -9.19 7.03
CA PRO A 1133 -29.81 -9.15 8.23
C PRO A 1133 -28.82 -10.32 8.23
N HIS A 1134 -27.54 -10.01 8.42
CA HIS A 1134 -26.51 -11.01 8.72
C HIS A 1134 -26.42 -11.22 10.23
N PHE A 1135 -25.80 -12.32 10.62
CA PHE A 1135 -25.50 -12.65 12.00
C PHE A 1135 -24.40 -11.72 12.53
N ARG A 1136 -24.70 -10.90 13.56
CA ARG A 1136 -23.78 -9.86 14.06
C ARG A 1136 -22.82 -10.32 15.16
N ASN A 1137 -23.06 -11.49 15.75
CA ASN A 1137 -22.44 -11.88 17.03
C ASN A 1137 -21.23 -12.81 16.86
N ALA A 1138 -20.70 -12.94 15.64
CA ALA A 1138 -19.46 -13.68 15.35
C ALA A 1138 -18.34 -12.66 15.05
N PRO A 1139 -17.35 -12.48 15.94
CA PRO A 1139 -16.20 -11.61 15.69
C PRO A 1139 -15.46 -12.05 14.42
N HIS A 1140 -15.21 -11.13 13.49
CA HIS A 1140 -14.47 -11.36 12.24
C HIS A 1140 -13.07 -10.72 12.32
N PHE A 1141 -12.02 -11.48 12.01
CA PHE A 1141 -10.64 -11.04 12.16
C PHE A 1141 -9.71 -11.68 11.10
N PRO A 1142 -8.53 -11.09 10.81
CA PRO A 1142 -7.53 -11.71 9.96
C PRO A 1142 -6.81 -12.84 10.69
N ILE A 1143 -6.57 -13.96 10.01
CA ILE A 1143 -5.70 -15.06 10.45
C ILE A 1143 -4.43 -15.02 9.60
N ASN A 1144 -3.26 -15.01 10.24
CA ASN A 1144 -1.93 -14.97 9.60
C ASN A 1144 -1.78 -13.80 8.60
N SER A 1145 -2.27 -12.60 8.95
CA SER A 1145 -2.31 -11.42 8.06
C SER A 1145 -3.08 -11.60 6.73
N ALA A 1146 -3.67 -12.77 6.46
CA ALA A 1146 -4.10 -13.16 5.12
C ALA A 1146 -5.52 -13.74 5.08
N ALA A 1147 -5.83 -14.79 5.85
CA ALA A 1147 -7.12 -15.49 5.79
C ALA A 1147 -8.21 -14.81 6.64
N SER A 1148 -9.48 -15.13 6.40
CA SER A 1148 -10.59 -14.74 7.29
C SER A 1148 -10.76 -15.71 8.45
N GLY A 1149 -11.06 -15.20 9.65
CA GLY A 1149 -11.37 -15.97 10.84
C GLY A 1149 -12.65 -15.51 11.53
N TRP A 1150 -13.41 -16.46 12.10
CA TRP A 1150 -14.54 -16.18 12.98
C TRP A 1150 -14.51 -17.04 14.23
N VAL A 1151 -14.94 -16.47 15.36
CA VAL A 1151 -15.38 -17.27 16.52
C VAL A 1151 -16.88 -17.48 16.42
N LEU A 1152 -17.27 -18.74 16.38
CA LEU A 1152 -18.64 -19.22 16.30
C LEU A 1152 -19.12 -19.63 17.69
N ASN A 1153 -20.34 -19.22 18.05
CA ASN A 1153 -21.03 -19.74 19.23
C ASN A 1153 -22.20 -20.61 18.76
N ALA A 1154 -22.25 -21.86 19.24
CA ALA A 1154 -23.27 -22.80 18.83
C ALA A 1154 -24.68 -22.33 19.22
N GLN A 1155 -24.85 -21.78 20.42
CA GLN A 1155 -26.16 -21.32 20.90
C GLN A 1155 -26.69 -20.16 20.04
N ASP A 1156 -25.83 -19.20 19.72
CA ASP A 1156 -26.23 -18.03 18.94
C ASP A 1156 -26.52 -18.41 17.47
N ILE A 1157 -25.74 -19.34 16.89
CA ILE A 1157 -26.01 -19.91 15.57
C ILE A 1157 -27.35 -20.66 15.56
N CYS A 1158 -27.60 -21.52 16.54
CA CYS A 1158 -28.82 -22.34 16.61
C CYS A 1158 -30.07 -21.55 17.05
N ALA A 1159 -29.90 -20.37 17.64
CA ALA A 1159 -31.00 -19.41 17.83
C ALA A 1159 -31.44 -18.76 16.50
N ALA A 1160 -30.56 -18.71 15.48
CA ALA A 1160 -30.79 -18.02 14.21
C ALA A 1160 -30.98 -18.96 13.00
N ALA A 1161 -30.43 -20.18 13.06
CA ALA A 1161 -30.43 -21.22 12.03
C ALA A 1161 -31.11 -22.50 12.54
N GLN A 1162 -31.52 -23.38 11.62
CA GLN A 1162 -31.91 -24.74 12.00
C GLN A 1162 -30.65 -25.56 12.33
N CYS A 1163 -30.59 -26.09 13.54
CA CYS A 1163 -29.59 -27.04 14.00
C CYS A 1163 -30.20 -28.41 14.30
N GLU A 1164 -29.37 -29.44 14.20
CA GLU A 1164 -29.67 -30.82 14.60
C GLU A 1164 -28.64 -31.24 15.65
N GLY A 1165 -29.08 -31.74 16.81
CA GLY A 1165 -28.20 -32.13 17.92
C GLY A 1165 -28.82 -31.94 19.30
N ASP A 1166 -28.14 -32.48 20.32
CA ASP A 1166 -28.48 -32.35 21.75
C ASP A 1166 -27.57 -31.29 22.42
N ASP A 1167 -27.80 -30.92 23.69
CA ASP A 1167 -27.20 -29.75 24.39
C ASP A 1167 -25.65 -29.67 24.45
N GLU A 1168 -24.94 -30.71 23.99
CA GLU A 1168 -23.48 -30.83 23.99
C GLU A 1168 -22.85 -30.83 22.59
N GLU A 1169 -23.56 -31.26 21.54
CA GLU A 1169 -23.05 -31.34 20.16
C GLU A 1169 -24.07 -30.78 19.15
N TYR A 1170 -23.71 -29.71 18.44
CA TYR A 1170 -24.60 -29.07 17.47
C TYR A 1170 -24.11 -29.28 16.03
N SER A 1171 -25.03 -29.61 15.12
CA SER A 1171 -24.79 -29.56 13.67
C SER A 1171 -25.61 -28.44 13.04
N ALA A 1172 -24.98 -27.60 12.21
CA ALA A 1172 -25.58 -26.40 11.64
C ALA A 1172 -25.13 -26.21 10.19
N THR A 1173 -25.99 -25.61 9.35
CA THR A 1173 -25.62 -25.15 8.00
C THR A 1173 -25.76 -23.64 7.91
N ILE A 1174 -24.66 -22.94 7.64
CA ILE A 1174 -24.57 -21.49 7.50
C ILE A 1174 -24.14 -21.08 6.09
N LEU A 1175 -24.33 -19.81 5.74
CA LEU A 1175 -23.82 -19.20 4.52
C LEU A 1175 -22.79 -18.11 4.84
N LEU A 1176 -21.61 -18.20 4.24
CA LEU A 1176 -20.66 -17.09 4.14
C LEU A 1176 -20.95 -16.32 2.85
N VAL A 1177 -21.18 -15.01 2.95
CA VAL A 1177 -21.53 -14.17 1.79
C VAL A 1177 -20.74 -12.87 1.79
N PHE A 1178 -20.24 -12.48 0.62
CA PHE A 1178 -19.56 -11.21 0.40
C PHE A 1178 -20.58 -10.07 0.26
N THR A 1179 -20.90 -9.44 1.38
CA THR A 1179 -21.91 -8.38 1.53
C THR A 1179 -21.76 -7.20 0.56
N PRO A 1180 -20.56 -6.75 0.13
CA PRO A 1180 -20.43 -5.68 -0.86
C PRO A 1180 -21.18 -5.93 -2.18
N GLN A 1181 -21.44 -7.20 -2.55
CA GLN A 1181 -22.30 -7.54 -3.69
C GLN A 1181 -23.70 -6.90 -3.60
N LYS A 1182 -24.26 -6.66 -2.40
CA LYS A 1182 -25.60 -6.07 -2.23
C LYS A 1182 -25.74 -4.72 -2.95
N TRP A 1183 -24.64 -3.98 -3.01
CA TRP A 1183 -24.59 -2.65 -3.62
C TRP A 1183 -24.59 -2.69 -5.14
N PHE A 1184 -24.16 -3.79 -5.77
CA PHE A 1184 -24.40 -4.02 -7.19
C PHE A 1184 -25.91 -4.12 -7.49
N TYR A 1185 -26.69 -4.84 -6.66
CA TYR A 1185 -28.13 -4.96 -6.86
C TYR A 1185 -28.87 -3.63 -6.61
N ILE A 1186 -28.52 -2.91 -5.54
CA ILE A 1186 -29.06 -1.57 -5.26
C ILE A 1186 -28.70 -0.59 -6.39
N GLY A 1187 -27.44 -0.59 -6.83
CA GLY A 1187 -26.97 0.24 -7.94
C GLY A 1187 -27.66 -0.10 -9.27
N SER A 1188 -27.89 -1.39 -9.53
CA SER A 1188 -28.65 -1.85 -10.71
C SER A 1188 -30.10 -1.38 -10.68
N MET A 1189 -30.75 -1.39 -9.51
CA MET A 1189 -32.08 -0.83 -9.34
C MET A 1189 -32.09 0.69 -9.62
N MET A 1190 -31.11 1.44 -9.10
CA MET A 1190 -30.99 2.89 -9.37
C MET A 1190 -30.77 3.18 -10.86
N THR A 1191 -29.91 2.42 -11.53
CA THR A 1191 -29.68 2.50 -12.98
C THR A 1191 -30.97 2.19 -13.76
N LEU A 1192 -31.71 1.15 -13.40
CA LEU A 1192 -32.98 0.78 -14.02
C LEU A 1192 -34.06 1.86 -13.82
N LEU A 1193 -34.24 2.36 -12.60
CA LEU A 1193 -35.18 3.44 -12.28
C LEU A 1193 -34.85 4.73 -13.05
N THR A 1194 -33.56 5.03 -13.23
CA THR A 1194 -33.10 6.17 -14.04
C THR A 1194 -33.51 6.01 -15.52
N LEU A 1195 -33.32 4.83 -16.10
CA LEU A 1195 -33.74 4.53 -17.48
C LEU A 1195 -35.27 4.56 -17.64
N ILE A 1196 -36.02 4.04 -16.68
CA ILE A 1196 -37.49 4.09 -16.67
C ILE A 1196 -37.96 5.55 -16.59
N GLY A 1197 -37.42 6.34 -15.66
CA GLY A 1197 -37.75 7.77 -15.52
C GLY A 1197 -37.46 8.58 -16.78
N LEU A 1198 -36.28 8.40 -17.39
CA LEU A 1198 -35.93 9.04 -18.66
C LEU A 1198 -36.84 8.59 -19.82
N SER A 1199 -37.28 7.32 -19.83
CA SER A 1199 -38.21 6.80 -20.83
C SER A 1199 -39.62 7.35 -20.65
N ALA A 1200 -40.11 7.46 -19.41
CA ALA A 1200 -41.39 8.09 -19.11
C ALA A 1200 -41.39 9.59 -19.48
N LEU A 1201 -40.31 10.31 -19.17
CA LEU A 1201 -40.11 11.69 -19.62
C LEU A 1201 -40.07 11.81 -21.15
N LEU A 1202 -39.45 10.86 -21.85
CA LEU A 1202 -39.44 10.84 -23.32
C LEU A 1202 -40.84 10.59 -23.93
N VAL A 1203 -41.68 9.77 -23.29
CA VAL A 1203 -43.08 9.59 -23.69
C VAL A 1203 -43.88 10.87 -23.42
N LYS A 1204 -43.68 11.52 -22.27
CA LYS A 1204 -44.28 12.82 -21.92
C LYS A 1204 -43.90 13.90 -22.94
N ASP A 1205 -42.61 14.03 -23.28
CA ASP A 1205 -42.09 14.94 -24.31
C ASP A 1205 -42.77 14.72 -25.68
N LYS A 1206 -43.11 13.48 -26.04
CA LYS A 1206 -43.84 13.17 -27.28
C LYS A 1206 -45.33 13.47 -27.19
N TYR A 1207 -45.95 13.29 -26.04
CA TYR A 1207 -47.38 13.53 -25.84
C TYR A 1207 -47.71 15.03 -25.91
N TYR A 1208 -46.93 15.89 -25.26
CA TYR A 1208 -47.10 17.35 -25.34
C TYR A 1208 -46.57 18.00 -26.64
N ALA A 1209 -45.94 17.22 -27.51
CA ALA A 1209 -45.49 17.66 -28.84
C ALA A 1209 -46.39 17.16 -29.98
N ARG A 1210 -47.48 16.49 -29.64
CA ARG A 1210 -48.61 16.16 -30.53
C ARG A 1210 -49.79 17.05 -30.16
#